data_AF-A0A554KHD4-F1
#
_entry.id   AF-A0A554KHD4-F1
#
_cell.length_a   1.000
_cell.length_b   1.000
_cell.length_c   1.000
_cell.angle_alpha   90.00
_cell.angle_beta   90.00
_cell.angle_gamma   90.00
#
_symmetry.space_group_name_H-M   'P 1'
#
loop_
_entity.id
_entity.type
_entity.pdbx_description
1 polymer ?
#
loop_
_entity_poly.entity_id
_entity_poly.type
_entity_poly.pdbx_seq_one_letter_code
_entity_poly.pdbx_strand_id
1 'polypeptide(L)'
;MHRDSSFANRCLSVRWWTAVITCATFFLNVPAASAANRFWVGGTSDRFESTTNWAAVPRGAGGQTIPGASDVAYFTHSGGTIRIRSAVNLTGLVLKNTWTGSVLQGSGTISIGSSGFLVGSGRFIGGNARISNAGVYNQTGGIVTGLQNTFTNSGSFTVASVGGKRAGITLTGTLVLDGNAVQTYKVGNASSRVDAIIKNLTLENSGSAGSNLIYSTGSGMSLSGAITVTTGVLDLTKSSIAQPLVAEGGMAIASAALAGFQTANNATLSGSLTIGASASWTATGGTFTFNGDNPQTLTLNGGGRRFQALTFNNSGASGQKRIFIAGNGLFASGAVTITRGDLDLMTNSQVLVTDGGLTLTSDANASLKTRSNMFLSGSLTIGADAGWTATGGTLTFSGDNPQTATINGSNRNVYNLTINNTGASNTTNTVTFAGSAFRVLGDTTVTLGSMDLQTNSIALGIAGGLTVADSATARFLSNANLTMSGSLTKKPAGVLTLSSGTVSLNGSSQTLSGTMTLPTLYKVSSDALYFYPGYTYTLTGDFNIGGLSSSSKLTVNSSIAGQRHSLDIAGLKAIHFIAVKDSRSANGSIKCTDCTDNGNNVLWDFFSSTSGSSGTTSGSGGGGGGGGGRGSKHAADVSSVTSKKDEKKTVKKAKKTVKKAKKAAKKAVKKTVKKSRK
;
A
#
# COMPACT_ATOMS: atom_id res chain seq x y z
N MET A 1 26.21 36.37 86.25
CA MET A 1 24.86 36.98 86.31
C MET A 1 23.88 35.90 85.86
N HIS A 2 23.26 35.16 86.79
CA HIS A 2 21.94 35.45 87.40
C HIS A 2 20.85 35.58 86.33
N ARG A 3 19.70 34.89 86.33
CA ARG A 3 18.92 34.06 87.29
C ARG A 3 17.88 33.29 86.43
N ASP A 4 17.67 31.99 86.61
CA ASP A 4 16.70 31.31 87.52
C ASP A 4 15.21 31.60 87.33
N SER A 5 14.44 30.53 87.01
CA SER A 5 13.23 29.99 87.67
C SER A 5 12.33 29.27 86.62
N SER A 6 12.22 27.93 86.57
CA SER A 6 11.72 26.89 87.51
C SER A 6 10.20 26.61 87.40
N PHE A 7 9.88 25.30 87.41
CA PHE A 7 8.63 24.56 87.72
C PHE A 7 8.28 23.53 86.62
N ALA A 8 8.72 22.26 86.68
CA ALA A 8 8.36 21.15 87.58
C ALA A 8 7.07 20.38 87.19
N ASN A 9 7.17 19.05 87.31
CA ASN A 9 6.12 18.03 87.37
C ASN A 9 5.56 17.46 86.04
N ARG A 10 6.06 16.29 85.61
CA ARG A 10 5.47 14.98 85.99
C ARG A 10 6.20 13.81 85.30
N CYS A 11 6.89 13.06 86.14
CA CYS A 11 7.19 11.65 85.95
C CYS A 11 5.85 10.88 85.99
N LEU A 12 5.49 10.13 84.94
CA LEU A 12 4.62 8.94 85.05
C LEU A 12 4.54 8.15 83.71
N SER A 13 4.85 6.86 83.79
CA SER A 13 4.30 5.76 82.96
C SER A 13 4.95 5.36 81.62
N VAL A 14 6.24 5.05 81.62
CA VAL A 14 6.85 4.11 80.65
C VAL A 14 6.52 2.65 81.04
N ARG A 15 5.23 2.31 81.11
CA ARG A 15 4.74 0.93 81.33
C ARG A 15 3.49 0.54 80.53
N TRP A 16 3.02 1.40 79.62
CA TRP A 16 1.80 1.15 78.82
C TRP A 16 2.03 0.89 77.32
N TRP A 17 3.28 0.89 76.84
CA TRP A 17 3.59 0.65 75.42
C TRP A 17 3.94 -0.80 75.07
N THR A 18 4.32 -1.63 76.04
CA THR A 18 4.59 -3.06 75.81
C THR A 18 3.32 -3.92 75.83
N ALA A 19 2.25 -3.50 76.49
CA ALA A 19 0.98 -4.26 76.50
C ALA A 19 0.11 -4.03 75.25
N VAL A 20 0.21 -2.86 74.61
CA VAL A 20 -0.55 -2.54 73.38
C VAL A 20 0.07 -3.18 72.14
N ILE A 21 1.39 -3.36 72.10
CA ILE A 21 2.09 -4.06 71.01
C ILE A 21 1.91 -5.60 71.10
N THR A 22 1.72 -6.16 72.31
CA THR A 22 1.43 -7.61 72.48
C THR A 22 -0.05 -7.94 72.31
N CYS A 23 -0.98 -7.00 72.56
CA CYS A 23 -2.41 -7.22 72.30
C CYS A 23 -2.79 -7.05 70.80
N ALA A 24 -2.01 -6.26 70.04
CA ALA A 24 -2.16 -6.14 68.59
C ALA A 24 -1.61 -7.36 67.81
N THR A 25 -0.66 -8.12 68.38
CA THR A 25 -0.15 -9.37 67.76
C THR A 25 -1.01 -10.61 68.07
N PHE A 26 -1.92 -10.54 69.05
CA PHE A 26 -2.82 -11.65 69.37
C PHE A 26 -4.08 -11.73 68.48
N PHE A 27 -4.44 -10.65 67.78
CA PHE A 27 -5.61 -10.60 66.88
C PHE A 27 -5.29 -10.83 65.39
N LEU A 28 -4.04 -11.18 65.04
CA LEU A 28 -3.62 -11.39 63.64
C LEU A 28 -3.25 -12.83 63.28
N ASN A 29 -3.42 -13.79 64.18
CA ASN A 29 -3.39 -15.22 63.84
C ASN A 29 -4.74 -15.65 63.25
N VAL A 30 -5.10 -15.09 62.09
CA VAL A 30 -6.06 -15.78 61.23
C VAL A 30 -5.32 -17.02 60.73
N PRO A 31 -5.74 -18.25 61.10
CA PRO A 31 -5.07 -19.45 60.62
C PRO A 31 -5.03 -19.37 59.10
N ALA A 32 -3.82 -19.38 58.53
CA ALA A 32 -3.65 -19.43 57.10
C ALA A 32 -4.46 -20.62 56.61
N ALA A 33 -5.52 -20.34 55.85
CA ALA A 33 -6.37 -21.39 55.30
C ALA A 33 -5.46 -22.31 54.47
N SER A 34 -5.23 -23.52 54.99
CA SER A 34 -4.36 -24.50 54.35
C SER A 34 -4.90 -24.80 52.97
N ALA A 35 -4.04 -24.67 51.96
CA ALA A 35 -4.37 -25.03 50.58
C ALA A 35 -4.78 -26.51 50.53
N ALA A 36 -6.06 -26.77 50.32
CA ALA A 36 -6.61 -28.12 50.28
C ALA A 36 -6.97 -28.53 48.84
N ASN A 37 -6.76 -29.82 48.55
CA ASN A 37 -7.32 -30.43 47.36
C ASN A 37 -8.76 -30.87 47.65
N ARG A 38 -9.71 -30.40 46.86
CA ARG A 38 -11.13 -30.70 47.02
C ARG A 38 -11.64 -31.44 45.80
N PHE A 39 -12.24 -32.61 46.02
CA PHE A 39 -12.67 -33.51 44.95
C PHE A 39 -14.19 -33.46 44.82
N TRP A 40 -14.67 -33.20 43.61
CA TRP A 40 -16.09 -33.28 43.30
C TRP A 40 -16.57 -34.73 43.34
N VAL A 41 -17.59 -35.00 44.15
CA VAL A 41 -18.20 -36.33 44.29
C VAL A 41 -19.67 -36.37 43.87
N GLY A 42 -20.31 -35.23 43.65
CA GLY A 42 -21.68 -35.13 43.12
C GLY A 42 -22.73 -35.73 44.07
N GLY A 43 -23.02 -35.03 45.17
CA GLY A 43 -24.09 -35.38 46.10
C GLY A 43 -25.50 -35.11 45.54
N THR A 44 -26.45 -34.72 46.39
CA THR A 44 -27.87 -34.54 46.00
C THR A 44 -28.17 -33.29 45.17
N SER A 45 -27.17 -32.42 44.93
CA SER A 45 -27.37 -31.17 44.20
C SER A 45 -26.38 -30.98 43.05
N ASP A 46 -26.80 -30.22 42.03
CA ASP A 46 -25.97 -29.80 40.90
C ASP A 46 -25.12 -28.56 41.20
N ARG A 47 -25.18 -28.03 42.42
CA ARG A 47 -24.60 -26.73 42.78
C ARG A 47 -23.13 -26.87 43.17
N PHE A 48 -22.27 -26.04 42.60
CA PHE A 48 -20.86 -25.97 42.99
C PHE A 48 -20.71 -25.59 44.47
N GLU A 49 -21.61 -24.73 44.96
CA GLU A 49 -21.59 -24.13 46.29
C GLU A 49 -22.14 -25.06 47.40
N SER A 50 -22.38 -26.34 47.12
CA SER A 50 -22.90 -27.27 48.11
C SER A 50 -21.76 -28.09 48.73
N THR A 51 -21.57 -27.99 50.06
CA THR A 51 -20.55 -28.75 50.81
C THR A 51 -20.72 -30.26 50.67
N THR A 52 -21.96 -30.75 50.47
CA THR A 52 -22.23 -32.18 50.24
C THR A 52 -21.61 -32.72 48.96
N ASN A 53 -21.17 -31.85 48.04
CA ASN A 53 -20.59 -32.23 46.76
C ASN A 53 -19.06 -32.33 46.79
N TRP A 54 -18.41 -32.00 47.91
CA TRP A 54 -16.96 -31.95 48.03
C TRP A 54 -16.41 -32.96 49.04
N ALA A 55 -15.32 -33.63 48.66
CA ALA A 55 -14.58 -34.60 49.47
C ALA A 55 -13.09 -34.22 49.59
N ALA A 56 -12.40 -34.75 50.60
CA ALA A 56 -10.98 -34.49 50.86
C ALA A 56 -10.06 -35.43 50.05
N VAL A 57 -10.62 -36.53 49.55
CA VAL A 57 -9.94 -37.52 48.71
C VAL A 57 -10.82 -37.87 47.50
N PRO A 58 -10.25 -38.34 46.38
CA PRO A 58 -11.04 -38.79 45.23
C PRO A 58 -12.07 -39.86 45.63
N ARG A 59 -13.34 -39.69 45.24
CA ARG A 59 -14.47 -40.57 45.60
C ARG A 59 -14.73 -40.71 47.11
N GLY A 60 -14.22 -39.80 47.94
CA GLY A 60 -14.51 -39.80 49.38
C GLY A 60 -15.97 -39.42 49.70
N ALA A 61 -16.33 -39.47 50.98
CA ALA A 61 -17.62 -38.96 51.43
C ALA A 61 -17.72 -37.44 51.22
N GLY A 62 -18.89 -36.97 50.76
CA GLY A 62 -19.22 -35.56 50.68
C GLY A 62 -19.33 -34.89 52.05
N GLY A 63 -19.39 -33.57 52.08
CA GLY A 63 -19.54 -32.78 53.32
C GLY A 63 -18.30 -31.94 53.68
N GLN A 64 -17.31 -31.87 52.79
CA GLN A 64 -16.17 -30.97 52.98
C GLN A 64 -16.51 -29.52 52.63
N THR A 65 -15.63 -28.60 53.01
CA THR A 65 -15.76 -27.19 52.67
C THR A 65 -15.76 -26.99 51.15
N ILE A 66 -16.51 -25.98 50.70
CA ILE A 66 -16.47 -25.51 49.32
C ILE A 66 -15.04 -25.03 49.04
N PRO A 67 -14.43 -25.38 47.89
CA PRO A 67 -13.08 -24.93 47.55
C PRO A 67 -13.02 -23.39 47.52
N GLY A 68 -12.08 -22.82 48.28
CA GLY A 68 -11.80 -21.39 48.35
C GLY A 68 -10.53 -20.97 47.59
N ALA A 69 -10.11 -19.72 47.79
CA ALA A 69 -9.02 -19.11 47.02
C ALA A 69 -7.68 -19.83 47.14
N SER A 70 -7.42 -20.54 48.23
CA SER A 70 -6.21 -21.36 48.45
C SER A 70 -6.34 -22.79 47.90
N ASP A 71 -7.54 -23.23 47.51
CA ASP A 71 -7.84 -24.63 47.22
C ASP A 71 -7.75 -24.96 45.72
N VAL A 72 -7.54 -26.23 45.42
CA VAL A 72 -7.64 -26.76 44.05
C VAL A 72 -8.88 -27.64 43.94
N ALA A 73 -9.75 -27.31 42.99
CA ALA A 73 -10.96 -28.08 42.69
C ALA A 73 -10.69 -29.16 41.63
N TYR A 74 -10.91 -30.43 41.98
CA TYR A 74 -10.69 -31.58 41.12
C TYR A 74 -11.99 -32.28 40.71
N PHE A 75 -12.17 -32.49 39.41
CA PHE A 75 -13.22 -33.30 38.81
C PHE A 75 -12.59 -34.55 38.21
N THR A 76 -12.75 -35.70 38.88
CA THR A 76 -11.94 -36.91 38.63
C THR A 76 -12.71 -38.11 38.04
N HIS A 77 -14.04 -38.16 38.18
CA HIS A 77 -14.86 -39.34 37.83
C HIS A 77 -16.14 -38.95 37.10
N SER A 78 -16.95 -39.92 36.62
CA SER A 78 -18.22 -39.64 35.90
C SER A 78 -19.06 -38.61 36.65
N GLY A 79 -19.44 -37.53 35.97
CA GLY A 79 -20.12 -36.39 36.60
C GLY A 79 -21.40 -36.02 35.88
N GLY A 80 -22.38 -35.53 36.63
CA GLY A 80 -23.55 -34.84 36.09
C GLY A 80 -23.22 -33.42 35.61
N THR A 81 -24.25 -32.63 35.39
CA THR A 81 -24.11 -31.18 35.14
C THR A 81 -23.91 -30.45 36.46
N ILE A 82 -22.92 -29.56 36.51
CA ILE A 82 -22.53 -28.76 37.66
C ILE A 82 -22.79 -27.31 37.30
N ARG A 83 -23.47 -26.55 38.17
CA ARG A 83 -23.79 -25.15 37.95
C ARG A 83 -23.09 -24.29 38.99
N ILE A 84 -22.28 -23.34 38.51
CA ILE A 84 -21.67 -22.29 39.32
C ILE A 84 -22.61 -21.07 39.29
N ARG A 85 -23.19 -20.69 40.42
CA ARG A 85 -24.18 -19.60 40.52
C ARG A 85 -23.63 -18.36 41.21
N SER A 86 -22.59 -18.50 42.02
CA SER A 86 -21.89 -17.38 42.66
C SER A 86 -20.48 -17.18 42.11
N ALA A 87 -19.82 -16.10 42.55
CA ALA A 87 -18.39 -15.94 42.30
C ALA A 87 -17.60 -17.09 42.94
N VAL A 88 -16.61 -17.61 42.22
CA VAL A 88 -15.75 -18.71 42.66
C VAL A 88 -14.30 -18.25 42.54
N ASN A 89 -13.54 -18.38 43.62
CA ASN A 89 -12.11 -18.08 43.68
C ASN A 89 -11.38 -19.36 44.07
N LEU A 90 -10.42 -19.80 43.27
CA LEU A 90 -9.67 -21.04 43.43
C LEU A 90 -8.19 -20.77 43.22
N THR A 91 -7.31 -21.58 43.82
CA THR A 91 -5.90 -21.63 43.41
C THR A 91 -5.73 -22.42 42.11
N GLY A 92 -6.56 -23.44 41.86
CA GLY A 92 -6.56 -24.23 40.61
C GLY A 92 -7.89 -24.91 40.30
N LEU A 93 -8.13 -25.18 39.01
CA LEU A 93 -9.32 -25.88 38.51
C LEU A 93 -8.92 -27.02 37.57
N VAL A 94 -9.27 -28.25 37.91
CA VAL A 94 -8.78 -29.45 37.21
C VAL A 94 -9.92 -30.39 36.80
N LEU A 95 -10.18 -30.46 35.50
CA LEU A 95 -11.06 -31.45 34.88
C LEU A 95 -10.18 -32.59 34.36
N LYS A 96 -10.11 -33.72 35.08
CA LYS A 96 -9.24 -34.84 34.69
C LYS A 96 -9.71 -35.48 33.38
N ASN A 97 -8.79 -36.20 32.75
CA ASN A 97 -8.99 -36.89 31.49
C ASN A 97 -10.03 -38.03 31.53
N THR A 98 -10.43 -38.47 32.72
CA THR A 98 -11.47 -39.48 33.01
C THR A 98 -12.85 -38.87 33.28
N TRP A 99 -12.94 -37.56 33.44
CA TRP A 99 -14.19 -36.88 33.74
C TRP A 99 -15.06 -36.71 32.48
N THR A 100 -16.36 -36.97 32.58
CA THR A 100 -17.31 -36.94 31.46
C THR A 100 -18.45 -35.93 31.63
N GLY A 101 -18.48 -35.22 32.76
CA GLY A 101 -19.57 -34.29 33.10
C GLY A 101 -19.52 -32.95 32.39
N SER A 102 -20.31 -32.01 32.90
CA SER A 102 -20.33 -30.61 32.43
C SER A 102 -20.25 -29.63 33.58
N VAL A 103 -19.38 -28.63 33.50
CA VAL A 103 -19.35 -27.46 34.39
C VAL A 103 -19.95 -26.29 33.63
N LEU A 104 -21.00 -25.68 34.16
CA LEU A 104 -21.72 -24.55 33.59
C LEU A 104 -21.49 -23.32 34.47
N GLN A 105 -20.82 -22.32 33.94
CA GLN A 105 -20.72 -20.99 34.54
C GLN A 105 -22.08 -20.30 34.40
N GLY A 106 -22.70 -19.96 35.52
CA GLY A 106 -23.86 -19.07 35.57
C GLY A 106 -23.42 -17.61 35.45
N SER A 107 -23.99 -16.74 36.28
CA SER A 107 -23.66 -15.30 36.31
C SER A 107 -22.40 -14.97 37.12
N GLY A 108 -21.85 -15.93 37.86
CA GLY A 108 -20.68 -15.74 38.71
C GLY A 108 -19.36 -15.64 37.93
N THR A 109 -18.45 -14.78 38.40
CA THR A 109 -17.06 -14.74 37.92
C THR A 109 -16.28 -15.95 38.44
N ILE A 110 -15.30 -16.42 37.67
CA ILE A 110 -14.39 -17.48 38.11
C ILE A 110 -12.97 -16.90 38.11
N SER A 111 -12.32 -16.91 39.27
CA SER A 111 -10.90 -16.55 39.42
C SER A 111 -10.11 -17.79 39.79
N ILE A 112 -9.06 -18.07 39.01
CA ILE A 112 -8.19 -19.22 39.16
C ILE A 112 -6.77 -18.69 39.38
N GLY A 113 -6.13 -19.13 40.46
CA GLY A 113 -4.80 -18.72 40.87
C GLY A 113 -3.69 -19.39 40.08
N SER A 114 -2.51 -19.45 40.69
CA SER A 114 -1.26 -19.87 40.05
C SER A 114 -1.20 -21.37 39.69
N SER A 115 -2.04 -22.22 40.29
CA SER A 115 -2.08 -23.66 39.91
C SER A 115 -2.77 -23.89 38.58
N GLY A 116 -3.46 -22.89 38.03
CA GLY A 116 -3.93 -22.89 36.66
C GLY A 116 -5.23 -23.66 36.41
N PHE A 117 -5.58 -23.75 35.13
CA PHE A 117 -6.82 -24.35 34.64
C PHE A 117 -6.51 -25.49 33.67
N LEU A 118 -6.76 -26.73 34.10
CA LEU A 118 -6.54 -27.94 33.31
C LEU A 118 -7.87 -28.54 32.83
N VAL A 119 -7.99 -28.75 31.52
CA VAL A 119 -9.13 -29.45 30.90
C VAL A 119 -8.66 -30.69 30.13
N GLY A 120 -8.76 -31.85 30.75
CA GLY A 120 -8.39 -33.13 30.15
C GLY A 120 -9.54 -33.86 29.45
N SER A 121 -10.79 -33.59 29.83
CA SER A 121 -12.01 -34.21 29.26
C SER A 121 -13.26 -33.44 29.70
N GLY A 122 -14.44 -33.93 29.29
CA GLY A 122 -15.77 -33.42 29.63
C GLY A 122 -16.08 -32.07 28.98
N ARG A 123 -16.98 -31.29 29.59
CA ARG A 123 -17.44 -30.00 29.05
C ARG A 123 -17.30 -28.87 30.06
N PHE A 124 -16.66 -27.78 29.69
CA PHE A 124 -16.78 -26.50 30.38
C PHE A 124 -17.60 -25.57 29.51
N ILE A 125 -18.69 -25.03 30.05
CA ILE A 125 -19.58 -24.12 29.36
C ILE A 125 -19.55 -22.82 30.17
N GLY A 126 -18.87 -21.82 29.63
CA GLY A 126 -18.84 -20.47 30.18
C GLY A 126 -20.18 -19.74 30.05
N GLY A 127 -20.16 -18.47 30.39
CA GLY A 127 -21.25 -17.53 30.12
C GLY A 127 -20.73 -16.12 29.82
N ASN A 128 -21.51 -15.13 30.25
CA ASN A 128 -21.20 -13.71 30.06
C ASN A 128 -20.36 -13.12 31.21
N ALA A 129 -20.03 -13.90 32.22
CA ALA A 129 -19.19 -13.45 33.34
C ALA A 129 -17.71 -13.69 33.06
N ARG A 130 -16.85 -12.82 33.58
CA ARG A 130 -15.40 -12.88 33.39
C ARG A 130 -14.81 -14.16 33.99
N ILE A 131 -13.82 -14.73 33.31
CA ILE A 131 -12.92 -15.74 33.85
C ILE A 131 -11.51 -15.15 33.88
N SER A 132 -10.81 -15.27 35.01
CA SER A 132 -9.41 -14.90 35.15
C SER A 132 -8.59 -16.10 35.60
N ASN A 133 -7.47 -16.36 34.93
CA ASN A 133 -6.53 -17.42 35.25
C ASN A 133 -5.13 -16.84 35.39
N ALA A 134 -4.60 -16.80 36.62
CA ALA A 134 -3.24 -16.33 36.88
C ALA A 134 -2.18 -17.40 36.55
N GLY A 135 -2.57 -18.67 36.46
CA GLY A 135 -1.69 -19.80 36.14
C GLY A 135 -1.70 -20.19 34.66
N VAL A 136 -1.20 -21.38 34.36
CA VAL A 136 -1.22 -21.96 33.00
C VAL A 136 -2.63 -22.45 32.66
N TYR A 137 -3.12 -22.14 31.46
CA TYR A 137 -4.29 -22.81 30.87
C TYR A 137 -3.82 -23.94 29.97
N ASN A 138 -4.25 -25.17 30.26
CA ASN A 138 -3.88 -26.35 29.49
C ASN A 138 -5.08 -27.24 29.22
N GLN A 139 -5.47 -27.33 27.94
CA GLN A 139 -6.51 -28.22 27.48
C GLN A 139 -5.90 -29.35 26.65
N THR A 140 -6.07 -30.58 27.12
CA THR A 140 -5.59 -31.81 26.44
C THR A 140 -6.71 -32.67 25.86
N GLY A 141 -7.97 -32.32 26.18
CA GLY A 141 -9.19 -32.96 25.69
C GLY A 141 -10.43 -32.15 26.10
N GLY A 142 -11.62 -32.73 25.89
CA GLY A 142 -12.88 -32.09 26.29
C GLY A 142 -13.28 -30.88 25.42
N ILE A 143 -14.39 -30.24 25.78
CA ILE A 143 -14.98 -29.11 25.05
C ILE A 143 -15.13 -27.94 26.01
N VAL A 144 -14.53 -26.80 25.68
CA VAL A 144 -14.69 -25.52 26.36
C VAL A 144 -15.47 -24.60 25.42
N THR A 145 -16.64 -24.12 25.83
CA THR A 145 -17.50 -23.28 24.97
C THR A 145 -18.24 -22.24 25.79
N GLY A 146 -19.00 -21.36 25.14
CA GLY A 146 -19.81 -20.35 25.83
C GLY A 146 -19.01 -19.23 26.50
N LEU A 147 -17.72 -19.06 26.18
CA LEU A 147 -16.90 -17.97 26.68
C LEU A 147 -17.21 -16.69 25.89
N GLN A 148 -18.24 -15.95 26.31
CA GLN A 148 -18.79 -14.80 25.56
C GLN A 148 -18.20 -13.45 25.97
N ASN A 149 -17.68 -13.35 27.19
CA ASN A 149 -17.03 -12.15 27.71
C ASN A 149 -15.49 -12.32 27.70
N THR A 150 -14.78 -11.63 28.58
CA THR A 150 -13.33 -11.70 28.70
C THR A 150 -12.87 -12.95 29.44
N PHE A 151 -11.96 -13.70 28.80
CA PHE A 151 -11.13 -14.70 29.46
C PHE A 151 -9.70 -14.14 29.57
N THR A 152 -9.28 -13.79 30.78
CA THR A 152 -7.92 -13.29 31.07
C THR A 152 -7.02 -14.46 31.49
N ASN A 153 -5.83 -14.56 30.91
CA ASN A 153 -4.85 -15.60 31.20
C ASN A 153 -3.43 -15.03 31.33
N SER A 154 -2.89 -15.06 32.55
CA SER A 154 -1.57 -14.50 32.87
C SER A 154 -0.43 -15.50 32.71
N GLY A 155 -0.71 -16.81 32.66
CA GLY A 155 0.27 -17.85 32.30
C GLY A 155 0.31 -18.16 30.81
N SER A 156 0.92 -19.30 30.44
CA SER A 156 0.84 -19.81 29.06
C SER A 156 -0.55 -20.38 28.76
N PHE A 157 -0.99 -20.27 27.51
CA PHE A 157 -2.28 -20.73 27.01
C PHE A 157 -2.07 -21.87 26.00
N THR A 158 -2.53 -23.08 26.32
CA THR A 158 -2.36 -24.26 25.45
C THR A 158 -3.67 -25.01 25.23
N VAL A 159 -4.01 -25.26 23.97
CA VAL A 159 -5.06 -26.20 23.54
C VAL A 159 -4.43 -27.21 22.59
N ALA A 160 -4.32 -28.45 23.04
CA ALA A 160 -3.76 -29.55 22.26
C ALA A 160 -4.60 -30.82 22.42
N SER A 161 -4.58 -31.71 21.44
CA SER A 161 -5.13 -33.05 21.58
C SER A 161 -4.03 -34.01 22.05
N VAL A 162 -4.32 -34.85 23.05
CA VAL A 162 -3.44 -35.93 23.51
C VAL A 162 -4.18 -37.26 23.48
N GLY A 163 -3.55 -38.30 22.95
CA GLY A 163 -4.09 -39.67 22.97
C GLY A 163 -5.38 -39.86 22.18
N GLY A 164 -5.50 -39.21 21.00
CA GLY A 164 -6.66 -39.34 20.10
C GLY A 164 -7.93 -38.61 20.57
N LYS A 165 -7.90 -37.94 21.71
CA LYS A 165 -9.05 -37.20 22.27
C LYS A 165 -9.28 -35.89 21.52
N ARG A 166 -10.55 -35.54 21.28
CA ARG A 166 -10.89 -34.23 20.73
C ARG A 166 -10.74 -33.16 21.81
N ALA A 167 -10.06 -32.06 21.48
CA ALA A 167 -10.00 -30.85 22.30
C ALA A 167 -10.66 -29.71 21.52
N GLY A 168 -11.76 -29.17 22.04
CA GLY A 168 -12.49 -28.07 21.40
C GLY A 168 -12.52 -26.84 22.29
N ILE A 169 -12.22 -25.66 21.75
CA ILE A 169 -12.47 -24.38 22.41
C ILE A 169 -13.28 -23.44 21.52
N THR A 170 -14.31 -22.81 22.07
CA THR A 170 -15.06 -21.73 21.43
C THR A 170 -15.13 -20.53 22.36
N LEU A 171 -14.42 -19.47 21.99
CA LEU A 171 -14.37 -18.18 22.68
C LEU A 171 -14.85 -17.10 21.72
N THR A 172 -16.08 -16.63 21.94
CA THR A 172 -16.71 -15.58 21.14
C THR A 172 -16.51 -14.17 21.72
N GLY A 173 -16.02 -14.08 22.95
CA GLY A 173 -15.57 -12.83 23.56
C GLY A 173 -14.12 -12.47 23.22
N THR A 174 -13.36 -12.07 24.24
CA THR A 174 -11.95 -11.67 24.10
C THR A 174 -11.05 -12.51 24.99
N LEU A 175 -10.02 -13.13 24.40
CA LEU A 175 -8.91 -13.70 25.14
C LEU A 175 -7.92 -12.58 25.45
N VAL A 176 -7.63 -12.35 26.72
CA VAL A 176 -6.62 -11.37 27.17
C VAL A 176 -5.41 -12.13 27.71
N LEU A 177 -4.25 -11.83 27.16
CA LEU A 177 -2.96 -12.38 27.56
C LEU A 177 -2.16 -11.30 28.30
N ASP A 178 -2.18 -11.32 29.63
CA ASP A 178 -1.74 -10.23 30.52
C ASP A 178 -0.57 -10.60 31.47
N GLY A 179 0.25 -11.56 31.07
CA GLY A 179 1.37 -12.02 31.89
C GLY A 179 2.44 -10.94 32.10
N ASN A 180 3.35 -11.21 33.02
CA ASN A 180 4.53 -10.38 33.29
C ASN A 180 5.85 -11.06 32.88
N ALA A 181 5.75 -12.21 32.20
CA ALA A 181 6.84 -13.01 31.70
C ALA A 181 6.49 -13.52 30.29
N VAL A 182 7.41 -14.26 29.67
CA VAL A 182 7.18 -14.84 28.36
C VAL A 182 5.97 -15.78 28.41
N GLN A 183 4.99 -15.53 27.55
CA GLN A 183 3.82 -16.39 27.41
C GLN A 183 3.90 -17.20 26.13
N THR A 184 3.46 -18.45 26.19
CA THR A 184 3.22 -19.26 25.00
C THR A 184 1.73 -19.32 24.72
N TYR A 185 1.33 -18.92 23.52
CA TYR A 185 0.05 -19.22 22.91
C TYR A 185 0.21 -20.45 22.03
N LYS A 186 -0.50 -21.53 22.33
CA LYS A 186 -0.46 -22.77 21.55
C LYS A 186 -1.86 -23.29 21.29
N VAL A 187 -2.22 -23.42 20.02
CA VAL A 187 -3.46 -24.06 19.59
C VAL A 187 -3.13 -25.07 18.49
N GLY A 188 -3.51 -26.32 18.73
CA GLY A 188 -3.22 -27.43 17.83
C GLY A 188 -1.80 -28.01 17.96
N ASN A 189 -1.62 -29.14 17.29
CA ASN A 189 -0.34 -29.70 16.87
C ASN A 189 -0.51 -30.29 15.46
N ALA A 190 0.59 -30.64 14.77
CA ALA A 190 0.57 -31.11 13.38
C ALA A 190 -0.27 -32.39 13.14
N SER A 191 -0.74 -33.08 14.19
CA SER A 191 -1.49 -34.34 14.11
C SER A 191 -2.80 -34.30 14.95
N SER A 192 -3.32 -33.11 15.28
CA SER A 192 -4.40 -32.93 16.27
C SER A 192 -5.81 -32.89 15.69
N ARG A 193 -6.76 -33.48 16.43
CA ARG A 193 -8.20 -33.16 16.36
C ARG A 193 -8.53 -32.00 17.31
N VAL A 194 -8.00 -30.81 17.03
CA VAL A 194 -8.27 -29.58 17.80
C VAL A 194 -9.22 -28.68 17.00
N ASP A 195 -10.36 -28.34 17.60
CA ASP A 195 -11.33 -27.39 17.04
C ASP A 195 -11.32 -26.12 17.88
N ALA A 196 -10.63 -25.09 17.41
CA ALA A 196 -10.49 -23.84 18.14
C ALA A 196 -11.08 -22.67 17.36
N ILE A 197 -12.02 -21.98 17.98
CA ILE A 197 -12.58 -20.72 17.50
C ILE A 197 -12.30 -19.69 18.59
N ILE A 198 -11.36 -18.78 18.33
CA ILE A 198 -11.08 -17.63 19.19
C ILE A 198 -11.42 -16.40 18.37
N LYS A 199 -12.33 -15.55 18.89
CA LYS A 199 -12.76 -14.34 18.18
C LYS A 199 -11.73 -13.24 18.31
N ASN A 200 -11.60 -12.64 19.50
CA ASN A 200 -10.69 -11.52 19.71
C ASN A 200 -9.52 -11.92 20.60
N LEU A 201 -8.37 -11.31 20.35
CA LEU A 201 -7.16 -11.47 21.15
C LEU A 201 -6.64 -10.09 21.55
N THR A 202 -6.41 -9.90 22.85
CA THR A 202 -5.75 -8.71 23.40
C THR A 202 -4.47 -9.12 24.11
N LEU A 203 -3.39 -8.40 23.84
CA LEU A 203 -2.09 -8.57 24.47
C LEU A 203 -1.85 -7.39 25.40
N GLU A 204 -1.69 -7.71 26.67
CA GLU A 204 -1.42 -6.79 27.77
C GLU A 204 -0.23 -7.31 28.60
N ASN A 205 0.72 -7.98 27.93
CA ASN A 205 1.89 -8.53 28.61
C ASN A 205 2.77 -7.38 29.08
N SER A 206 2.93 -7.25 30.39
CA SER A 206 3.62 -6.13 31.05
C SER A 206 5.03 -6.51 31.51
N GLY A 207 5.59 -7.61 30.99
CA GLY A 207 6.96 -8.01 31.29
C GLY A 207 7.99 -6.93 30.92
N SER A 208 9.17 -7.01 31.51
CA SER A 208 10.32 -6.20 31.09
C SER A 208 10.73 -6.54 29.64
N ALA A 209 11.50 -5.65 29.00
CA ALA A 209 12.00 -5.87 27.64
C ALA A 209 12.69 -7.24 27.52
N GLY A 210 12.25 -8.06 26.54
CA GLY A 210 12.75 -9.43 26.33
C GLY A 210 11.95 -10.51 27.05
N SER A 211 11.19 -10.16 28.09
CA SER A 211 10.21 -11.03 28.76
C SER A 211 8.76 -10.73 28.37
N ASN A 212 8.52 -9.64 27.64
CA ASN A 212 7.20 -9.22 27.16
C ASN A 212 6.74 -9.94 25.88
N LEU A 213 7.24 -11.15 25.63
CA LEU A 213 7.02 -11.89 24.39
C LEU A 213 5.85 -12.87 24.51
N ILE A 214 5.05 -12.93 23.45
CA ILE A 214 4.03 -13.96 23.28
C ILE A 214 4.33 -14.77 22.03
N TYR A 215 4.71 -16.04 22.21
CA TYR A 215 4.99 -16.94 21.10
C TYR A 215 3.76 -17.69 20.65
N SER A 216 3.50 -17.71 19.34
CA SER A 216 2.54 -18.64 18.76
C SER A 216 3.25 -19.94 18.34
N THR A 217 2.88 -21.06 18.96
CA THR A 217 3.38 -22.39 18.60
C THR A 217 2.20 -23.32 18.24
N GLY A 218 2.45 -24.41 17.52
CA GLY A 218 1.38 -25.31 17.07
C GLY A 218 0.93 -25.01 15.64
N SER A 219 -0.37 -25.00 15.38
CA SER A 219 -0.93 -24.91 14.01
C SER A 219 -1.08 -23.49 13.48
N GLY A 220 -0.50 -22.50 14.16
CA GLY A 220 -0.70 -21.07 13.88
C GLY A 220 -1.84 -20.45 14.68
N MET A 221 -2.04 -19.15 14.48
CA MET A 221 -3.06 -18.34 15.12
C MET A 221 -4.14 -17.99 14.08
N SER A 222 -5.30 -18.65 14.18
CA SER A 222 -6.48 -18.32 13.39
C SER A 222 -7.54 -17.67 14.29
N LEU A 223 -7.96 -16.46 13.96
CA LEU A 223 -8.91 -15.65 14.73
C LEU A 223 -10.06 -15.19 13.84
N SER A 224 -11.30 -15.30 14.35
CA SER A 224 -12.51 -14.79 13.66
C SER A 224 -12.79 -13.30 13.94
N GLY A 225 -11.87 -12.63 14.63
CA GLY A 225 -11.98 -11.23 15.04
C GLY A 225 -10.61 -10.56 15.06
N ALA A 226 -10.48 -9.52 15.89
CA ALA A 226 -9.33 -8.61 15.84
C ALA A 226 -8.24 -8.94 16.86
N ILE A 227 -7.03 -8.45 16.57
CA ILE A 227 -5.90 -8.43 17.49
C ILE A 227 -5.69 -7.00 18.02
N THR A 228 -5.56 -6.86 19.33
CA THR A 228 -5.12 -5.61 19.97
C THR A 228 -3.86 -5.86 20.78
N VAL A 229 -2.80 -5.11 20.52
CA VAL A 229 -1.55 -5.14 21.29
C VAL A 229 -1.43 -3.83 22.04
N THR A 230 -1.78 -3.84 23.33
CA THR A 230 -1.65 -2.67 24.21
C THR A 230 -0.22 -2.59 24.75
N THR A 231 0.29 -3.73 25.23
CA THR A 231 1.67 -3.93 25.67
C THR A 231 2.13 -5.35 25.32
N GLY A 232 3.43 -5.54 25.22
CA GLY A 232 4.02 -6.81 24.80
C GLY A 232 4.24 -6.91 23.30
N VAL A 233 5.01 -7.91 22.90
CA VAL A 233 5.35 -8.19 21.51
C VAL A 233 4.75 -9.53 21.11
N LEU A 234 3.87 -9.51 20.10
CA LEU A 234 3.43 -10.73 19.43
C LEU A 234 4.56 -11.21 18.51
N ASP A 235 5.20 -12.32 18.88
CA ASP A 235 6.33 -12.88 18.15
C ASP A 235 5.95 -14.20 17.47
N LEU A 236 5.90 -14.16 16.14
CA LEU A 236 5.61 -15.29 15.27
C LEU A 236 6.86 -15.86 14.59
N THR A 237 8.05 -15.31 14.87
CA THR A 237 9.32 -15.76 14.28
C THR A 237 9.72 -17.16 14.73
N LYS A 238 9.22 -17.59 15.91
CA LYS A 238 9.42 -18.95 16.43
C LYS A 238 8.47 -19.99 15.86
N SER A 239 7.51 -19.59 15.03
CA SER A 239 6.59 -20.53 14.39
C SER A 239 7.26 -21.19 13.20
N SER A 240 7.13 -22.52 13.10
CA SER A 240 7.52 -23.29 11.90
C SER A 240 6.41 -23.35 10.84
N ILE A 241 5.26 -22.73 11.10
CA ILE A 241 4.14 -22.69 10.16
C ILE A 241 4.39 -21.60 9.12
N ALA A 242 4.12 -21.88 7.84
CA ALA A 242 4.34 -20.93 6.75
C ALA A 242 3.42 -19.69 6.85
N GLN A 243 2.23 -19.84 7.42
CA GLN A 243 1.26 -18.76 7.67
C GLN A 243 0.78 -18.82 9.13
N PRO A 244 1.60 -18.35 10.09
CA PRO A 244 1.29 -18.48 11.50
C PRO A 244 0.20 -17.53 11.98
N LEU A 245 -0.29 -16.60 11.14
CA LEU A 245 -1.35 -15.67 11.49
C LEU A 245 -2.38 -15.51 10.37
N VAL A 246 -3.64 -15.76 10.72
CA VAL A 246 -4.85 -15.41 9.96
C VAL A 246 -5.84 -14.75 10.93
N ALA A 247 -6.14 -13.47 10.74
CA ALA A 247 -7.20 -12.79 11.48
C ALA A 247 -8.25 -12.24 10.52
N GLU A 248 -9.50 -12.63 10.71
CA GLU A 248 -10.65 -12.08 9.97
C GLU A 248 -10.94 -10.62 10.38
N GLY A 249 -10.45 -10.19 11.54
CA GLY A 249 -10.46 -8.80 11.95
C GLY A 249 -9.18 -8.03 11.57
N GLY A 250 -9.05 -6.84 12.16
CA GLY A 250 -7.85 -6.01 12.02
C GLY A 250 -6.81 -6.28 13.09
N MET A 251 -5.71 -5.56 13.02
CA MET A 251 -4.68 -5.51 14.06
C MET A 251 -4.42 -4.07 14.48
N ALA A 252 -4.48 -3.80 15.78
CA ALA A 252 -4.09 -2.51 16.35
C ALA A 252 -2.95 -2.71 17.34
N ILE A 253 -1.84 -2.00 17.12
CA ILE A 253 -0.69 -1.99 18.02
C ILE A 253 -0.59 -0.58 18.62
N ALA A 254 -0.68 -0.48 19.93
CA ALA A 254 -0.69 0.79 20.64
C ALA A 254 0.62 1.57 20.46
N SER A 255 0.57 2.88 20.66
CA SER A 255 1.78 3.73 20.63
C SER A 255 2.55 3.61 21.95
N ALA A 256 3.17 2.45 22.18
CA ALA A 256 3.97 2.16 23.37
C ALA A 256 5.26 1.44 22.98
N ALA A 257 6.38 1.76 23.66
CA ALA A 257 7.69 1.17 23.36
C ALA A 257 7.74 -0.35 23.56
N LEU A 258 6.92 -0.86 24.49
CA LEU A 258 6.80 -2.30 24.76
C LEU A 258 5.77 -3.00 23.87
N ALA A 259 5.00 -2.27 23.07
CA ALA A 259 4.03 -2.85 22.13
C ALA A 259 4.73 -3.20 20.81
N GLY A 260 4.44 -4.38 20.26
CA GLY A 260 5.03 -4.75 18.98
C GLY A 260 4.51 -6.00 18.31
N PHE A 261 5.00 -6.20 17.10
CA PHE A 261 4.72 -7.36 16.27
C PHE A 261 5.97 -7.80 15.50
N GLN A 262 6.22 -9.10 15.48
CA GLN A 262 7.34 -9.71 14.78
C GLN A 262 6.89 -10.94 14.00
N THR A 263 7.28 -11.03 12.73
CA THR A 263 7.09 -12.23 11.89
C THR A 263 8.17 -12.35 10.82
N ALA A 264 8.54 -13.59 10.52
CA ALA A 264 9.35 -13.97 9.35
C ALA A 264 8.56 -14.82 8.34
N ASN A 265 7.26 -15.02 8.60
CA ASN A 265 6.37 -15.89 7.85
C ASN A 265 5.15 -15.11 7.35
N ASN A 266 4.30 -15.75 6.54
CA ASN A 266 3.11 -15.12 5.97
C ASN A 266 2.10 -14.73 7.06
N ALA A 267 1.45 -13.59 6.89
CA ALA A 267 0.37 -13.16 7.77
C ALA A 267 -0.80 -12.65 6.95
N THR A 268 -2.02 -12.77 7.46
CA THR A 268 -3.22 -12.31 6.76
C THR A 268 -4.18 -11.60 7.69
N LEU A 269 -4.62 -10.41 7.26
CA LEU A 269 -5.63 -9.59 7.94
C LEU A 269 -6.77 -9.26 6.98
N SER A 270 -8.01 -9.51 7.39
CA SER A 270 -9.19 -9.06 6.64
C SER A 270 -9.73 -7.70 7.13
N GLY A 271 -9.25 -7.19 8.27
CA GLY A 271 -9.51 -5.83 8.77
C GLY A 271 -8.31 -4.88 8.70
N SER A 272 -8.48 -3.65 9.18
CA SER A 272 -7.47 -2.59 9.14
C SER A 272 -6.23 -2.90 10.01
N LEU A 273 -5.07 -2.35 9.62
CA LEU A 273 -3.83 -2.40 10.41
C LEU A 273 -3.52 -1.00 10.93
N THR A 274 -3.35 -0.85 12.24
CA THR A 274 -2.88 0.38 12.86
C THR A 274 -1.67 0.07 13.73
N ILE A 275 -0.59 0.80 13.51
CA ILE A 275 0.62 0.67 14.30
C ILE A 275 0.93 2.04 14.91
N GLY A 276 0.93 2.16 16.24
CA GLY A 276 1.18 3.41 16.97
C GLY A 276 2.64 3.85 16.87
N ALA A 277 2.93 5.15 16.91
CA ALA A 277 4.24 5.70 16.52
C ALA A 277 5.45 5.10 17.25
N SER A 278 5.31 4.77 18.54
CA SER A 278 6.38 4.19 19.36
C SER A 278 6.45 2.65 19.33
N ALA A 279 5.53 1.98 18.63
CA ALA A 279 5.49 0.53 18.57
C ALA A 279 6.63 -0.05 17.72
N SER A 280 7.14 -1.21 18.14
CA SER A 280 8.07 -2.00 17.34
C SER A 280 7.35 -2.79 16.24
N TRP A 281 7.96 -2.86 15.06
CA TRP A 281 7.43 -3.58 13.90
C TRP A 281 8.56 -4.26 13.15
N THR A 282 8.49 -5.59 13.06
CA THR A 282 9.49 -6.41 12.35
C THR A 282 8.78 -7.42 11.47
N ALA A 283 8.66 -7.15 10.17
CA ALA A 283 8.11 -8.09 9.19
C ALA A 283 9.19 -8.41 8.14
N THR A 284 10.15 -9.26 8.52
CA THR A 284 11.41 -9.51 7.79
C THR A 284 11.34 -10.68 6.80
N GLY A 285 10.24 -11.41 6.78
CA GLY A 285 10.05 -12.57 5.91
C GLY A 285 8.58 -12.77 5.52
N GLY A 286 8.35 -13.62 4.53
CA GLY A 286 7.01 -13.96 4.04
C GLY A 286 6.25 -12.79 3.40
N THR A 287 4.98 -13.06 3.09
CA THR A 287 4.04 -12.11 2.50
C THR A 287 2.97 -11.74 3.50
N PHE A 288 2.81 -10.43 3.72
CA PHE A 288 1.71 -9.88 4.50
C PHE A 288 0.54 -9.59 3.57
N THR A 289 -0.59 -10.24 3.80
CA THR A 289 -1.76 -10.20 2.92
C THR A 289 -2.92 -9.46 3.57
N PHE A 290 -3.51 -8.53 2.82
CA PHE A 290 -4.76 -7.88 3.15
C PHE A 290 -5.85 -8.43 2.22
N ASN A 291 -6.85 -9.09 2.77
CA ASN A 291 -7.87 -9.83 2.00
C ASN A 291 -9.30 -9.50 2.44
N GLY A 292 -9.54 -8.27 2.92
CA GLY A 292 -10.84 -7.84 3.41
C GLY A 292 -11.92 -7.71 2.34
N ASP A 293 -13.17 -7.85 2.74
CA ASP A 293 -14.36 -7.53 1.93
C ASP A 293 -14.86 -6.10 2.15
N ASN A 294 -14.34 -5.42 3.18
CA ASN A 294 -14.62 -4.04 3.55
C ASN A 294 -13.40 -3.14 3.34
N PRO A 295 -13.58 -1.80 3.37
CA PRO A 295 -12.46 -0.88 3.27
C PRO A 295 -11.46 -1.10 4.40
N GLN A 296 -10.18 -1.26 4.06
CA GLN A 296 -9.10 -1.37 5.03
C GLN A 296 -8.28 -0.09 5.05
N THR A 297 -7.81 0.29 6.24
CA THR A 297 -6.81 1.36 6.40
C THR A 297 -5.56 0.77 7.01
N LEU A 298 -4.41 1.06 6.42
CA LEU A 298 -3.08 0.76 6.94
C LEU A 298 -2.50 2.06 7.48
N THR A 299 -2.54 2.23 8.80
CA THR A 299 -1.98 3.38 9.51
C THR A 299 -0.58 3.05 10.01
N LEU A 300 0.43 3.50 9.26
CA LEU A 300 1.85 3.21 9.46
C LEU A 300 2.55 4.43 10.08
N ASN A 301 2.29 4.70 11.35
CA ASN A 301 2.98 5.79 12.08
C ASN A 301 4.48 5.47 12.30
N GLY A 302 5.31 6.37 12.85
CA GLY A 302 6.73 6.08 13.09
C GLY A 302 7.59 5.84 11.83
N GLY A 303 8.90 6.14 11.91
CA GLY A 303 9.82 5.96 10.79
C GLY A 303 10.24 4.50 10.59
N GLY A 304 10.67 4.15 9.37
CA GLY A 304 11.40 2.89 9.11
C GLY A 304 10.57 1.61 9.01
N ARG A 305 9.23 1.69 8.99
CA ARG A 305 8.38 0.49 8.87
C ARG A 305 8.43 -0.08 7.47
N ARG A 306 8.90 -1.32 7.35
CA ARG A 306 8.97 -2.05 6.09
C ARG A 306 8.28 -3.40 6.22
N PHE A 307 7.73 -3.86 5.11
CA PHE A 307 7.24 -5.23 4.92
C PHE A 307 8.21 -5.99 4.03
N GLN A 308 8.41 -7.29 4.23
CA GLN A 308 9.17 -8.09 3.28
C GLN A 308 8.42 -8.22 1.95
N ALA A 309 7.15 -8.61 1.95
CA ALA A 309 6.30 -8.57 0.77
C ALA A 309 4.87 -8.23 1.16
N LEU A 310 4.13 -7.64 0.23
CA LEU A 310 2.74 -7.24 0.43
C LEU A 310 1.85 -7.82 -0.66
N THR A 311 0.70 -8.36 -0.27
CA THR A 311 -0.38 -8.70 -1.19
C THR A 311 -1.67 -8.02 -0.77
N PHE A 312 -2.28 -7.32 -1.71
CA PHE A 312 -3.61 -6.75 -1.58
C PHE A 312 -4.57 -7.59 -2.43
N ASN A 313 -5.56 -8.18 -1.77
CA ASN A 313 -6.53 -9.10 -2.36
C ASN A 313 -7.95 -8.81 -1.85
N ASN A 314 -8.30 -7.54 -1.71
CA ASN A 314 -9.61 -7.17 -1.16
C ASN A 314 -10.74 -7.59 -2.12
N SER A 315 -11.67 -8.37 -1.61
CA SER A 315 -12.71 -9.02 -2.40
C SER A 315 -14.05 -8.29 -2.40
N GLY A 316 -14.14 -7.18 -1.67
CA GLY A 316 -15.36 -6.38 -1.51
C GLY A 316 -15.99 -5.88 -2.81
N ALA A 317 -17.27 -5.50 -2.73
CA ALA A 317 -17.97 -4.84 -3.83
C ALA A 317 -17.29 -3.51 -4.24
N SER A 318 -17.66 -2.98 -5.40
CA SER A 318 -17.09 -1.72 -5.92
C SER A 318 -17.21 -0.59 -4.89
N GLY A 319 -16.09 0.08 -4.58
CA GLY A 319 -15.99 1.12 -3.54
C GLY A 319 -15.76 0.62 -2.11
N GLN A 320 -16.03 -0.66 -1.83
CA GLN A 320 -15.73 -1.32 -0.55
C GLN A 320 -14.38 -2.05 -0.54
N LYS A 321 -13.84 -2.41 -1.69
CA LYS A 321 -12.49 -2.98 -1.84
C LYS A 321 -11.32 -2.00 -1.67
N ARG A 322 -11.55 -0.81 -1.10
CA ARG A 322 -10.54 0.25 -0.99
C ARG A 322 -9.54 -0.02 0.13
N ILE A 323 -8.27 0.22 -0.15
CA ILE A 323 -7.18 0.11 0.83
C ILE A 323 -6.51 1.49 0.93
N PHE A 324 -6.66 2.15 2.06
CA PHE A 324 -6.03 3.45 2.32
C PHE A 324 -4.71 3.26 3.04
N ILE A 325 -3.68 3.97 2.57
CA ILE A 325 -2.44 4.11 3.32
C ILE A 325 -2.47 5.44 4.08
N ALA A 326 -2.08 5.43 5.35
CA ALA A 326 -1.91 6.60 6.20
C ALA A 326 -0.61 6.50 6.99
N GLY A 327 -0.09 7.64 7.49
CA GLY A 327 1.19 7.70 8.20
C GLY A 327 2.35 8.09 7.28
N ASN A 328 3.46 7.35 7.36
CA ASN A 328 4.77 7.75 6.79
C ASN A 328 5.11 7.20 5.39
N GLY A 329 4.15 6.60 4.68
CA GLY A 329 4.35 5.97 3.37
C GLY A 329 4.25 4.44 3.44
N LEU A 330 4.23 3.81 2.27
CA LEU A 330 4.23 2.35 2.12
C LEU A 330 5.62 1.89 1.65
N PHE A 331 6.32 1.12 2.47
CA PHE A 331 7.66 0.62 2.16
C PHE A 331 7.69 -0.90 2.20
N ALA A 332 8.21 -1.51 1.14
CA ALA A 332 8.42 -2.96 1.05
C ALA A 332 9.85 -3.28 0.59
N SER A 333 10.53 -4.17 1.30
CA SER A 333 11.85 -4.70 0.88
C SER A 333 11.75 -5.76 -0.22
N GLY A 334 10.54 -6.21 -0.53
CA GLY A 334 10.23 -7.12 -1.63
C GLY A 334 9.00 -6.64 -2.37
N ALA A 335 8.31 -7.55 -3.06
CA ALA A 335 7.28 -7.19 -4.01
C ALA A 335 5.99 -6.68 -3.35
N VAL A 336 5.34 -5.74 -4.02
CA VAL A 336 3.96 -5.32 -3.73
C VAL A 336 3.07 -5.83 -4.85
N THR A 337 2.13 -6.71 -4.51
CA THR A 337 1.20 -7.32 -5.47
C THR A 337 -0.23 -6.89 -5.14
N ILE A 338 -0.95 -6.40 -6.14
CA ILE A 338 -2.38 -6.11 -6.08
C ILE A 338 -3.07 -7.14 -6.98
N THR A 339 -3.60 -8.19 -6.37
CA THR A 339 -4.41 -9.20 -7.07
C THR A 339 -5.84 -8.69 -7.22
N ARG A 340 -6.38 -8.09 -6.15
CA ARG A 340 -7.69 -7.43 -6.12
C ARG A 340 -7.68 -6.29 -5.10
N GLY A 341 -8.51 -5.28 -5.32
CA GLY A 341 -8.65 -4.14 -4.44
C GLY A 341 -8.11 -2.84 -5.03
N ASP A 342 -8.57 -1.74 -4.47
CA ASP A 342 -8.22 -0.39 -4.90
C ASP A 342 -7.20 0.20 -3.91
N LEU A 343 -5.91 0.01 -4.16
CA LEU A 343 -4.85 0.63 -3.38
C LEU A 343 -4.85 2.15 -3.63
N ASP A 344 -5.15 2.91 -2.58
CA ASP A 344 -5.29 4.36 -2.61
C ASP A 344 -4.14 5.02 -1.82
N LEU A 345 -3.13 5.46 -2.57
CA LEU A 345 -2.05 6.32 -2.08
C LEU A 345 -2.40 7.81 -2.25
N MET A 346 -3.44 8.12 -3.02
CA MET A 346 -3.82 9.47 -3.41
C MET A 346 -4.47 10.25 -2.27
N THR A 347 -5.35 9.59 -1.51
CA THR A 347 -6.12 10.23 -0.41
C THR A 347 -5.18 10.93 0.58
N ASN A 348 -4.09 10.27 1.00
CA ASN A 348 -3.16 10.80 1.99
C ASN A 348 -1.77 11.19 1.42
N SER A 349 -1.63 11.33 0.09
CA SER A 349 -0.34 11.66 -0.57
C SER A 349 0.81 10.69 -0.26
N GLN A 350 0.55 9.40 -0.12
CA GLN A 350 1.55 8.48 0.41
C GLN A 350 2.57 8.08 -0.65
N VAL A 351 3.86 8.09 -0.27
CA VAL A 351 4.94 7.56 -1.10
C VAL A 351 4.88 6.03 -1.10
N LEU A 352 5.20 5.42 -2.24
CA LEU A 352 5.44 3.98 -2.35
C LEU A 352 6.91 3.72 -2.65
N VAL A 353 7.54 2.86 -1.86
CA VAL A 353 8.87 2.33 -2.13
C VAL A 353 8.78 0.81 -2.12
N THR A 354 9.22 0.16 -3.19
CA THR A 354 9.33 -1.30 -3.22
C THR A 354 10.62 -1.75 -3.91
N ASP A 355 11.38 -2.58 -3.21
CA ASP A 355 12.63 -3.11 -3.75
C ASP A 355 12.38 -4.34 -4.62
N GLY A 356 11.31 -5.12 -4.35
CA GLY A 356 10.95 -6.30 -5.15
C GLY A 356 10.01 -6.02 -6.33
N GLY A 357 9.56 -4.77 -6.50
CA GLY A 357 8.74 -4.35 -7.62
C GLY A 357 7.25 -4.27 -7.32
N LEU A 358 6.48 -3.83 -8.32
CA LEU A 358 5.04 -3.59 -8.22
C LEU A 358 4.30 -4.38 -9.30
N THR A 359 3.35 -5.21 -8.88
CA THR A 359 2.47 -5.96 -9.80
C THR A 359 1.01 -5.62 -9.54
N LEU A 360 0.31 -5.15 -10.57
CA LEU A 360 -1.15 -5.14 -10.64
C LEU A 360 -1.56 -6.27 -11.59
N THR A 361 -2.25 -7.29 -11.08
CA THR A 361 -2.66 -8.42 -11.93
C THR A 361 -3.70 -8.00 -12.97
N SER A 362 -3.89 -8.81 -14.03
CA SER A 362 -4.93 -8.55 -15.03
C SER A 362 -6.32 -8.90 -14.48
N ASP A 363 -6.79 -8.08 -13.54
CA ASP A 363 -8.11 -8.13 -12.95
C ASP A 363 -8.66 -6.70 -12.90
N ALA A 364 -9.89 -6.49 -13.37
CA ALA A 364 -10.57 -5.18 -13.34
C ALA A 364 -10.72 -4.60 -11.93
N ASN A 365 -10.56 -5.45 -10.91
CA ASN A 365 -10.57 -5.09 -9.52
C ASN A 365 -9.22 -4.81 -8.91
N ALA A 366 -8.10 -5.13 -9.57
CA ALA A 366 -6.78 -4.71 -9.14
C ALA A 366 -6.54 -3.27 -9.57
N SER A 367 -6.46 -2.33 -8.63
CA SER A 367 -6.17 -0.93 -8.99
C SER A 367 -5.23 -0.18 -8.06
N LEU A 368 -4.50 0.78 -8.63
CA LEU A 368 -3.65 1.73 -7.91
C LEU A 368 -4.00 3.17 -8.28
N LYS A 369 -4.17 4.00 -7.25
CA LYS A 369 -4.34 5.46 -7.36
C LYS A 369 -3.23 6.17 -6.61
N THR A 370 -2.51 7.07 -7.30
CA THR A 370 -1.43 7.84 -6.69
C THR A 370 -1.35 9.27 -7.25
N ARG A 371 -0.80 10.17 -6.43
CA ARG A 371 -0.34 11.51 -6.83
C ARG A 371 1.03 11.85 -6.21
N SER A 372 1.71 10.84 -5.70
CA SER A 372 2.96 10.93 -4.95
C SER A 372 4.05 10.10 -5.62
N ASN A 373 5.28 10.28 -5.17
CA ASN A 373 6.42 9.58 -5.74
C ASN A 373 6.33 8.07 -5.49
N MET A 374 6.76 7.31 -6.49
CA MET A 374 6.93 5.86 -6.43
C MET A 374 8.36 5.51 -6.79
N PHE A 375 9.03 4.71 -5.98
CA PHE A 375 10.40 4.27 -6.18
C PHE A 375 10.42 2.74 -6.28
N LEU A 376 10.87 2.23 -7.42
CA LEU A 376 10.90 0.81 -7.73
C LEU A 376 12.36 0.38 -7.99
N SER A 377 12.89 -0.52 -7.15
CA SER A 377 14.16 -1.20 -7.44
C SER A 377 13.94 -2.55 -8.16
N GLY A 378 12.72 -3.09 -8.09
CA GLY A 378 12.26 -4.27 -8.84
C GLY A 378 11.37 -3.91 -10.03
N SER A 379 10.86 -4.92 -10.74
CA SER A 379 10.09 -4.72 -11.98
C SER A 379 8.68 -4.14 -11.74
N LEU A 380 8.13 -3.47 -12.76
CA LEU A 380 6.75 -3.00 -12.80
C LEU A 380 5.93 -3.87 -13.76
N THR A 381 4.78 -4.37 -13.30
CA THR A 381 3.79 -5.03 -14.16
C THR A 381 2.41 -4.44 -13.92
N ILE A 382 1.77 -3.95 -14.98
CA ILE A 382 0.37 -3.52 -14.98
C ILE A 382 -0.38 -4.43 -15.95
N GLY A 383 -1.28 -5.25 -15.41
CA GLY A 383 -2.16 -6.13 -16.18
C GLY A 383 -3.08 -5.36 -17.12
N ALA A 384 -3.55 -6.02 -18.18
CA ALA A 384 -4.33 -5.36 -19.24
C ALA A 384 -5.62 -4.74 -18.68
N ASP A 385 -6.29 -5.44 -17.77
CA ASP A 385 -7.56 -5.02 -17.16
C ASP A 385 -7.38 -4.20 -15.88
N ALA A 386 -6.17 -4.08 -15.35
CA ALA A 386 -5.91 -3.42 -14.08
C ALA A 386 -6.30 -1.93 -14.10
N GLY A 387 -6.71 -1.36 -12.97
CA GLY A 387 -6.88 0.08 -12.82
C GLY A 387 -5.56 0.78 -12.49
N TRP A 388 -5.16 1.76 -13.29
CA TRP A 388 -3.99 2.60 -12.98
C TRP A 388 -4.36 4.07 -13.10
N THR A 389 -4.11 4.85 -12.06
CA THR A 389 -4.35 6.30 -12.07
C THR A 389 -3.22 7.02 -11.34
N ALA A 390 -2.31 7.63 -12.10
CA ALA A 390 -1.27 8.52 -11.60
C ALA A 390 -1.58 9.97 -12.03
N THR A 391 -1.93 10.83 -11.07
CA THR A 391 -2.29 12.24 -11.35
C THR A 391 -1.23 13.25 -10.89
N GLY A 392 -0.10 12.77 -10.39
CA GLY A 392 0.99 13.57 -9.83
C GLY A 392 2.16 12.67 -9.41
N GLY A 393 3.24 13.28 -8.94
CA GLY A 393 4.45 12.58 -8.48
C GLY A 393 5.30 12.01 -9.62
N THR A 394 6.41 11.39 -9.25
CA THR A 394 7.34 10.75 -10.19
C THR A 394 7.39 9.25 -9.96
N LEU A 395 7.27 8.47 -11.04
CA LEU A 395 7.65 7.07 -11.06
C LEU A 395 9.15 6.99 -11.34
N THR A 396 9.91 6.51 -10.37
CA THR A 396 11.36 6.36 -10.46
C THR A 396 11.74 4.88 -10.44
N PHE A 397 12.45 4.44 -11.47
CA PHE A 397 13.19 3.18 -11.44
C PHE A 397 14.59 3.46 -10.88
N SER A 398 14.95 2.77 -9.80
CA SER A 398 16.19 3.01 -9.04
C SER A 398 16.87 1.71 -8.62
N GLY A 399 16.73 0.66 -9.44
CA GLY A 399 17.37 -0.64 -9.20
C GLY A 399 18.85 -0.63 -9.55
N ASP A 400 19.56 -1.64 -9.05
CA ASP A 400 20.94 -1.98 -9.38
C ASP A 400 21.05 -3.17 -10.35
N ASN A 401 19.92 -3.77 -10.70
CA ASN A 401 19.77 -4.92 -11.58
C ASN A 401 18.85 -4.58 -12.77
N PRO A 402 18.84 -5.40 -13.85
CA PRO A 402 17.90 -5.22 -14.94
C PRO A 402 16.45 -5.27 -14.44
N GLN A 403 15.63 -4.33 -14.89
CA GLN A 403 14.21 -4.27 -14.57
C GLN A 403 13.38 -4.39 -15.84
N THR A 404 12.17 -4.90 -15.69
CA THR A 404 11.15 -4.85 -16.73
C THR A 404 10.03 -3.90 -16.30
N ALA A 405 9.50 -3.16 -17.26
CA ALA A 405 8.33 -2.30 -17.09
C ALA A 405 7.25 -2.69 -18.10
N THR A 406 6.38 -3.61 -17.69
CA THR A 406 5.28 -4.11 -18.52
C THR A 406 4.04 -3.27 -18.27
N ILE A 407 3.61 -2.48 -19.26
CA ILE A 407 2.46 -1.59 -19.16
C ILE A 407 1.40 -2.04 -20.18
N ASN A 408 0.42 -2.83 -19.74
CA ASN A 408 -0.64 -3.33 -20.63
C ASN A 408 -1.91 -2.48 -20.57
N GLY A 409 -2.68 -2.54 -21.67
CA GLY A 409 -3.95 -1.85 -21.82
C GLY A 409 -3.82 -0.47 -22.47
N SER A 410 -4.93 0.03 -22.99
CA SER A 410 -4.95 1.32 -23.69
C SER A 410 -4.95 2.52 -22.73
N ASN A 411 -4.39 3.64 -23.19
CA ASN A 411 -4.43 4.94 -22.48
C ASN A 411 -3.79 4.94 -21.09
N ARG A 412 -2.73 4.16 -20.88
CA ARG A 412 -1.96 4.18 -19.64
C ARG A 412 -1.11 5.43 -19.57
N ASN A 413 -1.31 6.17 -18.49
CA ASN A 413 -0.60 7.41 -18.22
C ASN A 413 0.22 7.27 -16.92
N VAL A 414 1.50 7.58 -17.00
CA VAL A 414 2.32 7.93 -15.84
C VAL A 414 2.44 9.44 -15.76
N TYR A 415 2.63 10.02 -14.58
CA TYR A 415 2.74 11.47 -14.46
C TYR A 415 4.13 11.94 -14.89
N ASN A 416 5.14 11.87 -14.03
CA ASN A 416 6.54 11.98 -14.43
C ASN A 416 7.21 10.60 -14.44
N LEU A 417 8.25 10.45 -15.26
CA LEU A 417 9.05 9.23 -15.33
C LEU A 417 10.54 9.57 -15.14
N THR A 418 11.21 8.81 -14.28
CA THR A 418 12.66 8.90 -14.10
C THR A 418 13.30 7.52 -14.12
N ILE A 419 14.34 7.35 -14.93
CA ILE A 419 15.22 6.19 -14.90
C ILE A 419 16.52 6.60 -14.21
N ASN A 420 16.79 6.00 -13.06
CA ASN A 420 17.96 6.26 -12.22
C ASN A 420 18.55 4.95 -11.70
N ASN A 421 18.74 3.97 -12.59
CA ASN A 421 19.32 2.68 -12.20
C ASN A 421 20.83 2.81 -11.98
N THR A 422 21.29 2.40 -10.79
CA THR A 422 22.64 2.70 -10.27
C THR A 422 23.62 1.53 -10.32
N GLY A 423 23.30 0.42 -10.98
CA GLY A 423 24.20 -0.75 -11.02
C GLY A 423 25.56 -0.47 -11.69
N ALA A 424 26.51 -1.39 -11.56
CA ALA A 424 27.90 -1.15 -11.92
C ALA A 424 28.21 -1.20 -13.44
N SER A 425 27.28 -1.64 -14.31
CA SER A 425 27.55 -1.86 -15.75
C SER A 425 26.42 -1.39 -16.69
N ASN A 426 26.79 -0.93 -17.89
CA ASN A 426 25.89 -0.36 -18.90
C ASN A 426 24.90 -1.35 -19.54
N THR A 427 25.16 -2.66 -19.50
CA THR A 427 24.26 -3.71 -20.01
C THR A 427 23.33 -4.29 -18.95
N THR A 428 23.67 -4.12 -17.67
CA THR A 428 22.89 -4.62 -16.53
C THR A 428 21.94 -3.58 -15.93
N ASN A 429 22.03 -2.31 -16.35
CA ASN A 429 21.25 -1.20 -15.77
C ASN A 429 20.07 -0.77 -16.65
N THR A 430 19.41 -1.73 -17.28
CA THR A 430 18.36 -1.43 -18.26
C THR A 430 16.99 -1.60 -17.62
N VAL A 431 16.11 -0.64 -17.88
CA VAL A 431 14.67 -0.78 -17.72
C VAL A 431 14.09 -1.05 -19.10
N THR A 432 13.79 -2.33 -19.37
CA THR A 432 13.19 -2.75 -20.63
C THR A 432 11.67 -2.62 -20.54
N PHE A 433 11.11 -1.76 -21.38
CA PHE A 433 9.67 -1.54 -21.45
C PHE A 433 9.02 -2.56 -22.38
N ALA A 434 7.84 -3.05 -21.98
CA ALA A 434 7.04 -4.02 -22.72
C ALA A 434 5.54 -3.70 -22.60
N GLY A 435 4.72 -4.37 -23.41
CA GLY A 435 3.27 -4.21 -23.41
C GLY A 435 2.79 -3.24 -24.48
N SER A 436 1.94 -2.29 -24.10
CA SER A 436 1.30 -1.33 -24.99
C SER A 436 2.02 0.03 -25.02
N ALA A 437 1.74 0.84 -26.03
CA ALA A 437 2.15 2.24 -26.04
C ALA A 437 1.56 2.97 -24.82
N PHE A 438 2.35 3.87 -24.23
CA PHE A 438 1.95 4.61 -23.03
C PHE A 438 2.35 6.08 -23.12
N ARG A 439 1.81 6.90 -22.20
CA ARG A 439 2.08 8.34 -22.15
C ARG A 439 2.63 8.77 -20.80
N VAL A 440 3.57 9.71 -20.83
CA VAL A 440 4.06 10.47 -19.67
C VAL A 440 3.40 11.84 -19.71
N LEU A 441 2.69 12.23 -18.65
CA LEU A 441 1.92 13.48 -18.61
C LEU A 441 2.77 14.72 -18.27
N GLY A 442 3.92 14.52 -17.65
CA GLY A 442 4.95 15.52 -17.41
C GLY A 442 6.24 15.10 -18.11
N ASP A 443 7.36 15.19 -17.40
CA ASP A 443 8.69 14.99 -17.99
C ASP A 443 9.18 13.54 -17.87
N THR A 444 9.99 13.15 -18.85
CA THR A 444 10.79 11.92 -18.82
C THR A 444 12.26 12.28 -18.66
N THR A 445 12.91 11.75 -17.62
CA THR A 445 14.34 11.96 -17.39
C THR A 445 15.07 10.62 -17.27
N VAL A 446 16.19 10.48 -17.98
CA VAL A 446 17.14 9.39 -17.79
C VAL A 446 18.39 9.97 -17.13
N THR A 447 18.57 9.72 -15.83
CA THR A 447 19.73 10.22 -15.06
C THR A 447 20.86 9.21 -15.04
N LEU A 448 20.55 7.93 -14.83
CA LEU A 448 21.47 6.80 -14.81
C LEU A 448 20.76 5.55 -15.34
N GLY A 449 21.51 4.67 -16.01
CA GLY A 449 20.98 3.47 -16.64
C GLY A 449 20.28 3.72 -17.98
N SER A 450 19.71 2.66 -18.55
CA SER A 450 19.09 2.67 -19.88
C SER A 450 17.56 2.61 -19.79
N MET A 451 16.88 3.55 -20.45
CA MET A 451 15.49 3.42 -20.86
C MET A 451 15.44 2.71 -22.21
N ASP A 452 14.99 1.45 -22.22
CA ASP A 452 14.93 0.64 -23.44
C ASP A 452 13.49 0.41 -23.89
N LEU A 453 13.10 1.13 -24.94
CA LEU A 453 11.86 0.93 -25.68
C LEU A 453 12.10 0.15 -26.99
N GLN A 454 13.37 -0.01 -27.38
CA GLN A 454 13.78 -0.60 -28.65
C GLN A 454 13.52 -2.10 -28.70
N THR A 455 13.81 -2.82 -27.60
CA THR A 455 13.67 -4.28 -27.54
C THR A 455 12.27 -4.76 -27.91
N ASN A 456 11.23 -4.00 -27.52
CA ASN A 456 9.82 -4.36 -27.78
C ASN A 456 9.09 -3.34 -28.69
N SER A 457 9.81 -2.42 -29.33
CA SER A 457 9.23 -1.39 -30.21
C SER A 457 8.05 -0.62 -29.60
N ILE A 458 8.24 -0.14 -28.38
CA ILE A 458 7.18 0.57 -27.63
C ILE A 458 7.15 2.05 -28.02
N ALA A 459 6.02 2.50 -28.56
CA ALA A 459 5.80 3.92 -28.81
C ALA A 459 5.59 4.69 -27.49
N LEU A 460 6.19 5.88 -27.41
CA LEU A 460 6.15 6.73 -26.22
C LEU A 460 5.58 8.12 -26.56
N GLY A 461 4.57 8.55 -25.81
CA GLY A 461 4.12 9.94 -25.80
C GLY A 461 4.58 10.67 -24.54
N ILE A 462 5.02 11.93 -24.66
CA ILE A 462 5.48 12.76 -23.54
C ILE A 462 4.81 14.13 -23.65
N ALA A 463 3.98 14.50 -22.69
CA ALA A 463 3.37 15.84 -22.68
C ALA A 463 4.35 16.91 -22.14
N GLY A 464 5.36 16.52 -21.37
CA GLY A 464 6.54 17.34 -21.07
C GLY A 464 7.70 17.09 -22.03
N GLY A 465 8.93 17.28 -21.54
CA GLY A 465 10.17 17.07 -22.29
C GLY A 465 10.85 15.73 -22.00
N LEU A 466 11.85 15.42 -22.83
CA LEU A 466 12.78 14.30 -22.62
C LEU A 466 14.17 14.83 -22.34
N THR A 467 14.76 14.43 -21.21
CA THR A 467 16.15 14.74 -20.86
C THR A 467 16.96 13.47 -20.65
N VAL A 468 18.08 13.34 -21.37
CA VAL A 468 19.14 12.36 -21.11
C VAL A 468 20.30 13.10 -20.45
N ALA A 469 20.63 12.71 -19.21
CA ALA A 469 21.60 13.39 -18.36
C ALA A 469 23.04 13.25 -18.86
N ASP A 470 23.94 14.01 -18.21
CA ASP A 470 25.36 14.04 -18.56
C ASP A 470 26.09 12.88 -17.89
N SER A 471 25.78 11.66 -18.32
CA SER A 471 26.38 10.44 -17.83
C SER A 471 26.49 9.43 -18.96
N ALA A 472 27.65 8.78 -19.08
CA ALA A 472 27.87 7.70 -20.05
C ALA A 472 26.92 6.50 -19.85
N THR A 473 26.37 6.36 -18.64
CA THR A 473 25.39 5.31 -18.32
C THR A 473 23.95 5.75 -18.55
N ALA A 474 23.66 7.04 -18.75
CA ALA A 474 22.32 7.52 -19.07
C ALA A 474 22.02 7.30 -20.56
N ARG A 475 21.13 6.36 -20.86
CA ARG A 475 20.85 5.94 -22.23
C ARG A 475 19.35 5.91 -22.52
N PHE A 476 18.93 6.45 -23.66
CA PHE A 476 17.57 6.31 -24.17
C PHE A 476 17.62 5.58 -25.51
N LEU A 477 16.93 4.44 -25.63
CA LEU A 477 16.96 3.57 -26.80
C LEU A 477 15.53 3.38 -27.33
N SER A 478 15.28 3.70 -28.60
CA SER A 478 13.99 3.48 -29.25
C SER A 478 14.13 3.19 -30.74
N ASN A 479 13.21 2.39 -31.28
CA ASN A 479 13.00 2.15 -32.71
C ASN A 479 11.53 2.41 -33.12
N ALA A 480 10.74 3.02 -32.23
CA ALA A 480 9.32 3.30 -32.42
C ALA A 480 9.03 4.80 -32.35
N ASN A 481 7.78 5.18 -32.63
CA ASN A 481 7.37 6.57 -32.63
C ASN A 481 7.51 7.22 -31.24
N LEU A 482 8.12 8.40 -31.22
CA LEU A 482 8.27 9.25 -30.05
C LEU A 482 7.52 10.55 -30.30
N THR A 483 6.48 10.84 -29.51
CA THR A 483 5.76 12.12 -29.60
C THR A 483 6.02 12.93 -28.35
N MET A 484 6.40 14.20 -28.49
CA MET A 484 6.63 15.08 -27.34
C MET A 484 6.10 16.50 -27.52
N SER A 485 5.56 17.07 -26.44
CA SER A 485 5.13 18.47 -26.40
C SER A 485 6.14 19.42 -25.74
N GLY A 486 7.13 18.89 -25.01
CA GLY A 486 8.26 19.65 -24.47
C GLY A 486 9.53 19.51 -25.31
N SER A 487 10.64 20.03 -24.77
CA SER A 487 11.96 20.01 -25.42
C SER A 487 12.64 18.64 -25.33
N LEU A 488 13.56 18.39 -26.27
CA LEU A 488 14.45 17.22 -26.25
C LEU A 488 15.88 17.66 -25.93
N THR A 489 16.41 17.16 -24.83
CA THR A 489 17.76 17.49 -24.36
C THR A 489 18.58 16.22 -24.19
N LYS A 490 19.70 16.13 -24.90
CA LYS A 490 20.74 15.12 -24.68
C LYS A 490 22.02 15.82 -24.25
N LYS A 491 22.46 15.60 -23.02
CA LYS A 491 23.71 16.17 -22.50
C LYS A 491 24.94 15.45 -23.08
N PRO A 492 26.15 16.05 -23.03
CA PRO A 492 27.33 15.58 -23.77
C PRO A 492 27.66 14.09 -23.61
N ALA A 493 27.71 13.57 -22.39
CA ALA A 493 28.05 12.17 -22.11
C ALA A 493 26.86 11.20 -22.27
N GLY A 494 25.62 11.70 -22.31
CA GLY A 494 24.43 10.88 -22.47
C GLY A 494 24.34 10.19 -23.83
N VAL A 495 23.60 9.08 -23.91
CA VAL A 495 23.37 8.35 -25.17
C VAL A 495 21.90 8.42 -25.55
N LEU A 496 21.64 8.88 -26.76
CA LEU A 496 20.31 8.89 -27.38
C LEU A 496 20.39 8.09 -28.68
N THR A 497 19.77 6.91 -28.70
CA THR A 497 19.72 6.04 -29.88
C THR A 497 18.28 5.96 -30.36
N LEU A 498 18.05 6.49 -31.56
CA LEU A 498 16.79 6.40 -32.28
C LEU A 498 17.10 5.71 -33.61
N SER A 499 16.79 4.42 -33.73
CA SER A 499 17.19 3.61 -34.90
C SER A 499 16.14 3.58 -36.01
N SER A 500 14.88 3.83 -35.68
CA SER A 500 13.77 4.02 -36.63
C SER A 500 12.62 4.80 -35.98
N GLY A 501 11.50 4.96 -36.69
CA GLY A 501 10.31 5.65 -36.19
C GLY A 501 10.38 7.17 -36.38
N THR A 502 9.30 7.85 -36.00
CA THR A 502 9.17 9.31 -36.10
C THR A 502 9.28 9.98 -34.73
N VAL A 503 10.13 11.01 -34.66
CA VAL A 503 10.11 11.99 -33.57
C VAL A 503 9.14 13.11 -33.95
N SER A 504 7.97 13.12 -33.33
CA SER A 504 6.94 14.13 -33.56
C SER A 504 6.95 15.17 -32.44
N LEU A 505 7.27 16.40 -32.80
CA LEU A 505 7.22 17.56 -31.92
C LEU A 505 5.84 18.23 -32.08
N ASN A 506 4.95 18.06 -31.10
CA ASN A 506 3.57 18.54 -31.19
C ASN A 506 3.24 19.63 -30.15
N GLY A 507 4.25 20.15 -29.47
CA GLY A 507 4.12 21.22 -28.51
C GLY A 507 4.05 22.59 -29.15
N SER A 508 4.09 23.62 -28.32
CA SER A 508 4.30 25.01 -28.73
C SER A 508 5.75 25.22 -29.19
N SER A 509 6.42 26.25 -28.67
CA SER A 509 7.85 26.41 -28.88
C SER A 509 8.64 25.29 -28.20
N GLN A 510 9.53 24.63 -28.93
CA GLN A 510 10.32 23.49 -28.45
C GLN A 510 11.80 23.70 -28.80
N THR A 511 12.70 23.19 -27.96
CA THR A 511 14.14 23.26 -28.18
C THR A 511 14.72 21.86 -28.31
N LEU A 512 15.58 21.66 -29.31
CA LEU A 512 16.48 20.51 -29.43
C LEU A 512 17.86 20.93 -28.95
N SER A 513 18.46 20.15 -28.06
CA SER A 513 19.79 20.43 -27.51
C SER A 513 20.63 19.15 -27.41
N GLY A 514 21.88 19.24 -27.86
CA GLY A 514 22.85 18.14 -27.92
C GLY A 514 23.01 17.56 -29.31
N THR A 515 24.19 16.98 -29.59
CA THR A 515 24.43 16.25 -30.85
C THR A 515 23.62 14.96 -30.87
N MET A 516 22.76 14.80 -31.87
CA MET A 516 21.82 13.68 -32.00
C MET A 516 21.55 13.30 -33.45
N THR A 517 21.20 12.02 -33.66
CA THR A 517 20.74 11.48 -34.94
C THR A 517 19.26 11.12 -34.83
N LEU A 518 18.43 11.62 -35.76
CA LEU A 518 16.99 11.44 -35.78
C LEU A 518 16.60 10.73 -37.09
N PRO A 519 15.92 9.56 -37.04
CA PRO A 519 15.47 8.85 -38.24
C PRO A 519 14.43 9.63 -39.03
N THR A 520 13.45 10.21 -38.36
CA THR A 520 12.45 11.08 -38.99
C THR A 520 12.06 12.13 -37.97
N LEU A 521 12.03 13.39 -38.39
CA LEU A 521 11.60 14.50 -37.54
C LEU A 521 10.37 15.16 -38.16
N TYR A 522 9.31 15.27 -37.36
CA TYR A 522 8.05 15.87 -37.74
C TYR A 522 7.72 17.05 -36.83
N LYS A 523 7.48 18.23 -37.42
CA LYS A 523 6.98 19.42 -36.73
C LYS A 523 6.22 20.31 -37.71
N VAL A 524 4.89 20.32 -37.61
CA VAL A 524 4.05 21.23 -38.39
C VAL A 524 3.28 22.13 -37.42
N SER A 525 3.69 23.39 -37.29
CA SER A 525 3.00 24.39 -36.46
C SER A 525 3.40 25.82 -36.80
N SER A 526 2.77 26.80 -36.17
CA SER A 526 3.12 28.22 -36.27
C SER A 526 4.08 28.70 -35.17
N ASP A 527 4.60 27.78 -34.35
CA ASP A 527 5.43 28.11 -33.18
C ASP A 527 6.92 28.17 -33.56
N ALA A 528 7.80 28.19 -32.55
CA ALA A 528 9.23 28.14 -32.76
C ALA A 528 9.82 26.74 -32.50
N LEU A 529 10.71 26.31 -33.39
CA LEU A 529 11.63 25.21 -33.16
C LEU A 529 13.03 25.79 -33.01
N TYR A 530 13.61 25.63 -31.82
CA TYR A 530 14.95 26.08 -31.52
C TYR A 530 15.94 24.92 -31.58
N PHE A 531 17.13 25.21 -32.08
CA PHE A 531 18.28 24.32 -32.03
C PHE A 531 19.38 24.99 -31.19
N TYR A 532 19.90 24.30 -30.20
CA TYR A 532 21.03 24.82 -29.43
C TYR A 532 22.30 24.83 -30.30
N PRO A 533 23.06 25.94 -30.38
CA PRO A 533 24.23 26.05 -31.25
C PRO A 533 25.41 25.21 -30.76
N GLY A 534 26.38 24.96 -31.64
CA GLY A 534 27.56 24.14 -31.33
C GLY A 534 27.33 22.62 -31.37
N TYR A 535 26.09 22.18 -31.66
CA TYR A 535 25.75 20.77 -31.89
C TYR A 535 25.38 20.50 -33.34
N THR A 536 25.54 19.24 -33.74
CA THR A 536 25.09 18.73 -35.05
C THR A 536 23.85 17.88 -34.88
N TYR A 537 22.83 18.17 -35.68
CA TYR A 537 21.58 17.42 -35.72
C TYR A 537 21.52 16.67 -37.05
N THR A 538 21.75 15.36 -37.02
CA THR A 538 21.75 14.51 -38.22
C THR A 538 20.38 13.88 -38.43
N LEU A 539 19.82 14.04 -39.62
CA LEU A 539 18.50 13.55 -40.03
C LEU A 539 18.69 12.51 -41.14
N THR A 540 18.51 11.23 -40.80
CA THR A 540 18.84 10.12 -41.72
C THR A 540 17.69 9.71 -42.63
N GLY A 541 16.45 9.97 -42.23
CA GLY A 541 15.24 9.79 -43.05
C GLY A 541 14.49 11.12 -43.20
N ASP A 542 13.16 11.07 -43.24
CA ASP A 542 12.35 12.22 -43.63
C ASP A 542 12.47 13.40 -42.67
N PHE A 543 12.67 14.58 -43.25
CA PHE A 543 12.64 15.84 -42.53
C PHE A 543 11.40 16.64 -42.92
N ASN A 544 10.35 16.47 -42.12
CA ASN A 544 9.01 17.00 -42.36
C ASN A 544 8.73 18.14 -41.36
N ILE A 545 9.30 19.31 -41.63
CA ILE A 545 9.05 20.51 -40.83
C ILE A 545 8.36 21.58 -41.67
N GLY A 546 7.36 22.26 -41.09
CA GLY A 546 6.64 23.28 -41.83
C GLY A 546 5.73 24.17 -40.99
N GLY A 547 5.44 25.33 -41.55
CA GLY A 547 4.37 26.20 -41.07
C GLY A 547 2.99 25.67 -41.45
N LEU A 548 1.94 26.28 -40.90
CA LEU A 548 0.56 25.97 -41.28
C LEU A 548 0.16 26.61 -42.61
N SER A 549 0.80 27.72 -42.99
CA SER A 549 0.63 28.41 -44.27
C SER A 549 1.76 29.42 -44.48
N SER A 550 1.82 30.05 -45.66
CA SER A 550 2.76 31.14 -45.97
C SER A 550 2.67 32.33 -45.01
N SER A 551 1.49 32.57 -44.42
CA SER A 551 1.25 33.62 -43.42
C SER A 551 1.48 33.17 -41.97
N SER A 552 1.63 31.87 -41.75
CA SER A 552 1.70 31.25 -40.43
C SER A 552 2.88 30.28 -40.40
N LYS A 553 4.09 30.84 -40.56
CA LYS A 553 5.33 30.09 -40.70
C LYS A 553 5.80 29.47 -39.39
N LEU A 554 6.43 28.30 -39.46
CA LEU A 554 7.21 27.76 -38.34
C LEU A 554 8.51 28.58 -38.23
N THR A 555 8.84 29.08 -37.04
CA THR A 555 10.12 29.75 -36.82
C THR A 555 11.18 28.70 -36.50
N VAL A 556 12.29 28.67 -37.23
CA VAL A 556 13.39 27.71 -37.04
C VAL A 556 14.67 28.47 -36.75
N ASN A 557 15.06 28.56 -35.48
CA ASN A 557 16.12 29.44 -35.04
C ASN A 557 17.18 28.71 -34.20
N SER A 558 18.37 29.30 -34.12
CA SER A 558 19.25 29.03 -32.98
C SER A 558 18.62 29.48 -31.67
N SER A 559 18.86 28.76 -30.57
CA SER A 559 18.45 29.19 -29.23
C SER A 559 19.31 30.34 -28.67
N ILE A 560 20.45 30.66 -29.31
CA ILE A 560 21.33 31.78 -28.96
C ILE A 560 21.54 32.65 -30.21
N ALA A 561 21.08 33.89 -30.15
CA ALA A 561 21.15 34.81 -31.29
C ALA A 561 22.59 35.03 -31.78
N GLY A 562 22.79 35.00 -33.10
CA GLY A 562 24.09 35.20 -33.74
C GLY A 562 24.98 33.96 -33.78
N GLN A 563 24.65 32.90 -33.05
CA GLN A 563 25.38 31.64 -33.09
C GLN A 563 24.63 30.61 -33.94
N ARG A 564 25.30 30.03 -34.93
CA ARG A 564 24.68 29.09 -35.86
C ARG A 564 24.51 27.69 -35.25
N HIS A 565 23.38 27.04 -35.52
CA HIS A 565 23.21 25.59 -35.35
C HIS A 565 23.55 24.85 -36.65
N SER A 566 23.87 23.55 -36.57
CA SER A 566 24.27 22.74 -37.72
C SER A 566 23.27 21.61 -38.00
N LEU A 567 22.63 21.63 -39.17
CA LEU A 567 21.72 20.58 -39.64
C LEU A 567 22.41 19.72 -40.70
N ASP A 568 22.44 18.42 -40.51
CA ASP A 568 22.91 17.45 -41.49
C ASP A 568 21.73 16.62 -41.98
N ILE A 569 21.26 16.86 -43.20
CA ILE A 569 20.02 16.28 -43.72
C ILE A 569 20.34 15.36 -44.90
N ALA A 570 20.23 14.06 -44.68
CA ALA A 570 20.48 13.04 -45.71
C ALA A 570 19.20 12.55 -46.40
N GLY A 571 18.04 12.59 -45.73
CA GLY A 571 16.77 12.09 -46.27
C GLY A 571 15.95 13.09 -47.12
N LEU A 572 14.71 12.70 -47.42
CA LEU A 572 13.77 13.54 -48.18
C LEU A 572 13.43 14.83 -47.41
N LYS A 573 13.39 15.95 -48.13
CA LYS A 573 13.19 17.30 -47.57
C LYS A 573 11.80 17.80 -47.95
N ALA A 574 10.86 17.79 -47.01
CA ALA A 574 9.55 18.44 -47.17
C ALA A 574 9.49 19.73 -46.34
N ILE A 575 10.34 20.69 -46.68
CA ILE A 575 10.51 21.93 -45.93
C ILE A 575 9.74 23.05 -46.61
N HIS A 576 8.68 23.54 -45.96
CA HIS A 576 7.79 24.56 -46.52
C HIS A 576 7.27 25.50 -45.44
N PHE A 577 7.04 26.76 -45.81
CA PHE A 577 6.49 27.78 -44.91
C PHE A 577 7.27 27.92 -43.58
N ILE A 578 8.60 27.97 -43.62
CA ILE A 578 9.41 28.20 -42.43
C ILE A 578 10.14 29.55 -42.50
N ALA A 579 10.43 30.15 -41.35
CA ALA A 579 11.28 31.33 -41.22
C ALA A 579 12.55 30.93 -40.46
N VAL A 580 13.72 31.00 -41.11
CA VAL A 580 14.96 30.42 -40.59
C VAL A 580 15.93 31.51 -40.16
N LYS A 581 16.58 31.36 -39.01
CA LYS A 581 17.67 32.25 -38.56
C LYS A 581 18.81 31.47 -37.93
N ASP A 582 20.04 31.95 -38.13
CA ASP A 582 21.24 31.42 -37.48
C ASP A 582 21.38 29.89 -37.72
N SER A 583 21.23 29.44 -38.96
CA SER A 583 21.28 28.03 -39.35
C SER A 583 22.38 27.73 -40.37
N ARG A 584 22.99 26.56 -40.30
CA ARG A 584 23.93 26.06 -41.31
C ARG A 584 23.56 24.65 -41.71
N SER A 585 23.57 24.37 -43.01
CA SER A 585 23.60 22.98 -43.50
C SER A 585 25.03 22.41 -43.42
N ALA A 586 25.17 21.22 -42.86
CA ALA A 586 26.44 20.50 -42.78
C ALA A 586 26.76 19.79 -44.11
N ASN A 587 25.74 19.26 -44.78
CA ASN A 587 25.88 18.46 -46.01
C ASN A 587 25.01 19.04 -47.14
N GLY A 588 25.66 19.80 -48.04
CA GLY A 588 25.04 20.40 -49.22
C GLY A 588 24.06 21.53 -48.90
N SER A 589 23.44 22.11 -49.93
CA SER A 589 22.43 23.16 -49.75
C SER A 589 21.07 22.61 -49.33
N ILE A 590 20.36 23.32 -48.45
CA ILE A 590 18.96 23.06 -48.10
C ILE A 590 18.05 23.96 -48.93
N LYS A 591 17.25 23.36 -49.81
CA LYS A 591 16.24 24.07 -50.61
C LYS A 591 14.95 24.23 -49.81
N CYS A 592 14.41 25.45 -49.79
CA CYS A 592 13.24 25.80 -49.00
C CYS A 592 12.26 26.65 -49.83
N THR A 593 11.04 26.14 -50.04
CA THR A 593 10.00 26.84 -50.82
C THR A 593 9.05 27.60 -49.88
N ASP A 594 8.71 28.84 -50.25
CA ASP A 594 7.85 29.76 -49.47
C ASP A 594 8.38 30.04 -48.06
N CYS A 595 9.69 30.00 -47.91
CA CYS A 595 10.41 30.25 -46.67
C CYS A 595 10.85 31.71 -46.55
N THR A 596 11.19 32.14 -45.34
CA THR A 596 11.78 33.46 -45.08
C THR A 596 13.19 33.28 -44.52
N ASP A 597 14.16 33.97 -45.11
CA ASP A 597 15.49 34.13 -44.54
C ASP A 597 15.49 35.28 -43.51
N ASN A 598 15.64 34.95 -42.23
CA ASN A 598 15.75 35.93 -41.14
C ASN A 598 17.22 36.27 -40.79
N GLY A 599 18.17 35.83 -41.61
CA GLY A 599 19.59 36.20 -41.54
C GLY A 599 20.51 35.15 -40.92
N ASN A 600 21.81 35.29 -41.23
CA ASN A 600 22.91 34.43 -40.75
C ASN A 600 22.71 32.94 -41.07
N ASN A 601 22.09 32.64 -42.22
CA ASN A 601 21.91 31.30 -42.73
C ASN A 601 22.99 30.96 -43.75
N VAL A 602 23.54 29.75 -43.70
CA VAL A 602 24.60 29.29 -44.63
C VAL A 602 24.22 27.96 -45.26
N LEU A 603 24.40 27.88 -46.58
CA LEU A 603 23.99 26.75 -47.42
C LEU A 603 22.48 26.49 -47.35
N TRP A 604 21.72 27.58 -47.48
CA TRP A 604 20.26 27.59 -47.61
C TRP A 604 19.89 28.29 -48.92
N ASP A 605 19.04 27.67 -49.72
CA ASP A 605 18.46 28.25 -50.94
C ASP A 605 16.97 28.54 -50.71
N PHE A 606 16.62 29.82 -50.66
CA PHE A 606 15.25 30.28 -50.43
C PHE A 606 14.55 30.60 -51.75
N PHE A 607 13.46 29.90 -52.05
CA PHE A 607 12.64 30.12 -53.25
C PHE A 607 11.29 30.72 -52.85
N SER A 608 10.86 31.79 -53.52
CA SER A 608 9.44 32.17 -53.53
C SER A 608 8.73 31.34 -54.59
N SER A 609 7.57 30.77 -54.27
CA SER A 609 6.69 30.27 -55.33
C SER A 609 6.28 31.49 -56.17
N THR A 610 6.90 31.65 -57.33
CA THR A 610 6.47 32.68 -58.28
C THR A 610 5.11 32.22 -58.75
N SER A 611 4.05 32.85 -58.24
CA SER A 611 2.70 32.61 -58.71
C SER A 611 2.68 33.02 -60.18
N GLY A 612 2.89 32.05 -61.06
CA GLY A 612 2.81 32.21 -62.49
C GLY A 612 1.36 32.55 -62.85
N SER A 613 0.98 33.80 -62.70
CA SER A 613 -0.12 34.39 -63.45
C SER A 613 0.28 34.30 -64.92
N SER A 614 -0.07 33.17 -65.54
CA SER A 614 -0.13 33.01 -66.99
C SER A 614 -1.14 34.03 -67.54
N GLY A 615 -0.69 35.27 -67.72
CA GLY A 615 -1.37 36.28 -68.50
C GLY A 615 -1.27 35.90 -69.98
N THR A 616 -2.26 35.15 -70.48
CA THR A 616 -2.51 35.06 -71.91
C THR A 616 -3.27 36.31 -72.35
N THR A 617 -2.54 37.23 -72.95
CA THR A 617 -3.07 38.30 -73.78
C THR A 617 -3.44 37.76 -75.17
N SER A 618 -4.74 37.57 -75.41
CA SER A 618 -5.36 37.60 -76.74
C SER A 618 -6.81 38.06 -76.52
N GLY A 619 -7.23 39.24 -76.97
CA GLY A 619 -7.40 39.50 -78.39
C GLY A 619 -8.88 39.39 -78.72
N SER A 620 -9.51 40.56 -78.86
CA SER A 620 -10.88 40.84 -79.33
C SER A 620 -11.45 39.88 -80.39
N GLY A 621 -12.72 39.50 -80.24
CA GLY A 621 -13.55 38.91 -81.30
C GLY A 621 -14.93 38.52 -80.78
N GLY A 622 -15.97 39.29 -81.17
CA GLY A 622 -17.36 39.10 -80.76
C GLY A 622 -18.14 38.04 -81.55
N GLY A 623 -19.42 37.91 -81.18
CA GLY A 623 -20.43 37.01 -81.76
C GLY A 623 -20.69 35.82 -80.83
N GLY A 624 -21.90 35.48 -80.38
CA GLY A 624 -23.23 35.70 -80.92
C GLY A 624 -23.93 34.34 -81.03
N GLY A 625 -25.06 34.14 -80.34
CA GLY A 625 -25.90 32.93 -80.40
C GLY A 625 -25.46 31.82 -79.43
N GLY A 626 -26.32 31.08 -78.73
CA GLY A 626 -27.75 30.81 -78.90
C GLY A 626 -27.96 29.31 -78.65
N GLY A 627 -28.93 28.94 -77.81
CA GLY A 627 -29.33 27.55 -77.54
C GLY A 627 -28.50 26.86 -76.45
N GLY A 628 -29.02 26.40 -75.32
CA GLY A 628 -30.34 25.86 -75.06
C GLY A 628 -30.34 24.35 -75.28
N GLY A 629 -30.31 23.57 -74.21
CA GLY A 629 -30.92 22.24 -74.20
C GLY A 629 -30.03 21.03 -73.92
N ARG A 630 -30.04 20.64 -72.63
CA ARG A 630 -30.33 19.29 -72.13
C ARG A 630 -29.44 18.10 -72.58
N GLY A 631 -28.65 17.64 -71.60
CA GLY A 631 -28.98 16.37 -70.95
C GLY A 631 -28.02 15.21 -71.19
N SER A 632 -27.26 14.85 -70.17
CA SER A 632 -26.86 13.45 -69.95
C SER A 632 -26.82 13.15 -68.45
N LYS A 633 -27.63 12.17 -68.06
CA LYS A 633 -27.63 11.49 -66.76
C LYS A 633 -26.65 10.33 -66.85
N HIS A 634 -25.80 10.16 -65.84
CA HIS A 634 -25.32 8.91 -65.23
C HIS A 634 -24.30 9.30 -64.15
N ALA A 635 -24.67 9.39 -62.88
CA ALA A 635 -24.82 8.31 -61.89
C ALA A 635 -23.47 7.73 -61.41
N ALA A 636 -22.94 8.30 -60.31
CA ALA A 636 -22.16 7.59 -59.29
C ALA A 636 -22.21 8.36 -57.95
N ASP A 637 -23.16 7.92 -57.12
CA ASP A 637 -23.29 8.10 -55.66
C ASP A 637 -22.14 7.29 -54.99
N VAL A 638 -21.51 7.59 -53.84
CA VAL A 638 -22.01 7.92 -52.50
C VAL A 638 -20.87 8.49 -51.65
N SER A 639 -21.07 9.63 -50.97
CA SER A 639 -20.41 9.95 -49.69
C SER A 639 -21.19 11.01 -48.92
N SER A 640 -21.51 10.67 -47.67
CA SER A 640 -22.49 11.28 -46.78
C SER A 640 -22.18 12.73 -46.36
N VAL A 641 -23.11 13.65 -46.63
CA VAL A 641 -23.14 15.00 -46.04
C VAL A 641 -24.01 14.98 -44.78
N THR A 642 -23.39 14.98 -43.61
CA THR A 642 -24.05 15.40 -42.36
C THR A 642 -24.20 16.92 -42.32
N SER A 643 -25.41 17.38 -42.01
CA SER A 643 -25.83 18.77 -42.15
C SER A 643 -25.12 19.73 -41.17
N LYS A 644 -24.71 20.92 -41.67
CA LYS A 644 -24.12 22.05 -40.90
C LYS A 644 -25.02 22.60 -39.77
N LYS A 645 -26.21 22.04 -39.57
CA LYS A 645 -27.18 22.47 -38.56
C LYS A 645 -26.88 21.88 -37.17
N ASP A 646 -26.25 20.72 -37.11
CA ASP A 646 -25.92 20.04 -35.84
C ASP A 646 -24.63 20.57 -35.20
N GLU A 647 -23.67 21.02 -36.01
CA GLU A 647 -22.42 21.61 -35.51
C GLU A 647 -22.66 22.91 -34.72
N LYS A 648 -23.60 23.77 -35.16
CA LYS A 648 -23.97 25.00 -34.45
C LYS A 648 -24.65 24.74 -33.09
N LYS A 649 -25.40 23.64 -32.95
CA LYS A 649 -26.03 23.27 -31.67
C LYS A 649 -24.98 22.76 -30.68
N THR A 650 -24.02 21.97 -31.14
CA THR A 650 -22.94 21.42 -30.32
C THR A 650 -22.02 22.53 -29.78
N VAL A 651 -21.67 23.52 -30.61
CA VAL A 651 -20.86 24.68 -30.18
C VAL A 651 -21.60 25.57 -29.16
N LYS A 652 -22.92 25.79 -29.32
CA LYS A 652 -23.71 26.52 -28.31
C LYS A 652 -23.78 25.80 -26.96
N LYS A 653 -23.90 24.46 -26.97
CA LYS A 653 -23.92 23.64 -25.75
C LYS A 653 -22.56 23.70 -25.03
N ALA A 654 -21.45 23.60 -25.75
CA ALA A 654 -20.11 23.71 -25.20
C ALA A 654 -19.85 25.09 -24.55
N LYS A 655 -20.22 26.20 -25.21
CA LYS A 655 -20.08 27.56 -24.66
C LYS A 655 -20.87 27.76 -23.36
N LYS A 656 -22.07 27.15 -23.24
CA LYS A 656 -22.89 27.20 -22.02
C LYS A 656 -22.24 26.44 -20.86
N THR A 657 -21.63 25.29 -21.14
CA THR A 657 -20.91 24.47 -20.14
C THR A 657 -19.67 25.19 -19.59
N VAL A 658 -18.86 25.81 -20.47
CA VAL A 658 -17.67 26.58 -20.05
C VAL A 658 -18.05 27.79 -19.18
N LYS A 659 -19.15 28.49 -19.52
CA LYS A 659 -19.64 29.62 -18.71
C LYS A 659 -20.11 29.17 -17.31
N LYS A 660 -20.71 27.98 -17.20
CA LYS A 660 -21.12 27.39 -15.90
C LYS A 660 -19.91 26.99 -15.04
N ALA A 661 -18.88 26.39 -15.65
CA ALA A 661 -17.64 26.01 -14.98
C ALA A 661 -16.87 27.23 -14.43
N LYS A 662 -16.71 28.30 -15.24
CA LYS A 662 -16.08 29.55 -14.79
C LYS A 662 -16.82 30.18 -13.60
N LYS A 663 -18.16 30.15 -13.58
CA LYS A 663 -18.97 30.68 -12.47
C LYS A 663 -18.80 29.84 -11.18
N ALA A 664 -18.67 28.52 -11.29
CA ALA A 664 -18.43 27.63 -10.17
C ALA A 664 -17.03 27.83 -9.56
N ALA A 665 -15.98 27.92 -10.40
CA ALA A 665 -14.62 28.20 -9.96
C ALA A 665 -14.51 29.53 -9.20
N LYS A 666 -15.15 30.60 -9.72
CA LYS A 666 -15.17 31.91 -9.05
C LYS A 666 -15.87 31.87 -7.69
N LYS A 667 -16.90 31.02 -7.53
CA LYS A 667 -17.60 30.81 -6.26
C LYS A 667 -16.76 30.00 -5.25
N ALA A 668 -16.00 29.01 -5.73
CA ALA A 668 -15.08 28.23 -4.90
C ALA A 668 -13.93 29.11 -4.36
N VAL A 669 -13.30 29.92 -5.21
CA VAL A 669 -12.25 30.87 -4.80
C VAL A 669 -12.76 31.85 -3.74
N LYS A 670 -13.95 32.43 -3.92
CA LYS A 670 -14.57 33.30 -2.90
C LYS A 670 -14.81 32.57 -1.57
N LYS A 671 -15.17 31.27 -1.60
CA LYS A 671 -15.39 30.47 -0.38
C LYS A 671 -14.07 30.18 0.34
N THR A 672 -13.00 29.91 -0.39
CA THR A 672 -11.65 29.70 0.17
C THR A 672 -11.10 30.97 0.80
N VAL A 673 -11.18 32.11 0.12
CA VAL A 673 -10.73 33.42 0.64
C VAL A 673 -11.50 33.84 1.90
N LYS A 674 -12.80 33.50 2.00
CA LYS A 674 -13.60 33.78 3.20
C LYS A 674 -13.24 32.87 4.38
N LYS A 675 -12.68 31.68 4.10
CA LYS A 675 -12.26 30.71 5.12
C LYS A 675 -10.84 30.96 5.62
N SER A 676 -10.01 31.69 4.89
CA SER A 676 -8.67 32.12 5.30
C SER A 676 -8.63 33.47 6.02
N ARG A 677 -9.77 34.15 6.14
CA ARG A 677 -9.94 35.43 6.88
C ARG A 677 -10.69 35.26 8.20
N LYS A 678 -11.05 34.03 8.55
CA LYS A 678 -11.50 33.61 9.88
C LYS A 678 -10.43 32.69 10.43
#